data_AF-A0A4X2L6M2-F1
#
_entry.id   AF-A0A4X2L6M2-F1
#
_cell.length_a   1.000
_cell.length_b   1.000
_cell.length_c   1.000
_cell.angle_alpha   90.00
_cell.angle_beta   90.00
_cell.angle_gamma   90.00
#
_symmetry.space_group_name_H-M   'P 1'
#
loop_
_entity.id
_entity.type
_entity.pdbx_description
1 polymer ?
#
loop_
_entity_poly.entity_id
_entity_poly.type
_entity_poly.pdbx_seq_one_letter_code
_entity_poly.pdbx_strand_id
1 'polypeptide(L)'
;MGLQEAISPGPSSLGLSLLLALLHTSPEGITGHSASLPPGCLTGLLRVSCQGLGLHTFPAALPLTIEQLDLSHNRLQVLRDNAMEDRPNLRHLDLRGNGLEELSMGALLPLRWLHALILADNSLNRDHVSNSRALRLLGHLRLLDLSANRLDSDMATFYVANLSSLWSLDLSNNLITHLARGTFLGSPNLLDINLSDNYILQIEAGAFEGLLQLRELSLARNSLHCISDFSLRALRRLNLSSNALQLFATEEGSWGYQLQVLDLSHNQLRAMPLLSALRHLHHLNLSDNHLASLEPHAPPSTQGTGPSDQEVSRPNLLQSGSEPAASLPELTDLDLSRNQLDTLPMGFLSHLSSLQRLSMAWNCLQNMSAHQASPRLPLLPLRSLDLRGNWIQTFPSWVFEILPHLEVLDLGDNELRLCWRPEGGQDGPLQGTLRPFSSAFHLRHLSLSRNRLKGLCLPGFPPAALFSLDLSGFFVVFSHLYLVVFTPYWPLAGLTIIWLIFDWKTPQQGGRRSDWVRGWCLWKQYRDYFPLKMVKTHDLSPRHNYIIATHPHGLMSHSAFCHFATEASGFSRIFPGITPHLLTLGAFFWVPVLREYVMSSGACSVSRASMDYLLSSKGSGNAVVVVVGGLAECRYGRPGISTLVLKKRQGFVRRALQHGVALVPSYSFGENEIYDQHVFTPGGWVNHLQQWFQRLVHIYPCAFYGRGFTENSWGLLPYNRPITTIIGKPLPIPKIENPSQETVDKYHALYLTALRKLFDEHKVQYGISESQELEFV
;
A
#
# COMPACT_ATOMS: atom_id res chain seq x y z
N MET A 1 -12.61 9.78 -54.43
CA MET A 1 -11.73 10.63 -55.27
C MET A 1 -12.38 12.00 -55.37
N GLY A 2 -11.62 13.07 -55.09
CA GLY A 2 -11.99 14.50 -55.28
C GLY A 2 -12.96 15.04 -54.21
N LEU A 3 -12.61 15.84 -53.20
CA LEU A 3 -11.96 17.17 -53.11
C LEU A 3 -12.73 18.34 -53.77
N GLN A 4 -13.19 19.23 -52.87
CA GLN A 4 -13.20 20.69 -52.90
C GLN A 4 -14.04 21.47 -53.92
N GLU A 5 -15.04 22.16 -53.36
CA GLU A 5 -15.52 23.52 -53.71
C GLU A 5 -15.87 24.21 -52.38
N ALA A 6 -16.00 25.53 -52.21
CA ALA A 6 -15.31 26.73 -52.68
C ALA A 6 -16.06 27.89 -52.00
N ILE A 7 -15.33 28.82 -51.37
CA ILE A 7 -15.52 30.29 -51.38
C ILE A 7 -16.85 30.92 -50.86
N SER A 8 -16.66 31.97 -50.06
CA SER A 8 -17.59 32.91 -49.40
C SER A 8 -18.32 33.89 -50.37
N PRO A 9 -18.96 35.03 -49.97
CA PRO A 9 -19.39 35.56 -48.66
C PRO A 9 -20.82 36.20 -48.58
N GLY A 10 -21.36 36.28 -47.34
CA GLY A 10 -22.22 37.35 -46.77
C GLY A 10 -23.65 37.58 -47.30
N PRO A 11 -24.48 38.46 -46.67
CA PRO A 11 -24.50 38.97 -45.29
C PRO A 11 -25.90 38.82 -44.60
N SER A 12 -25.97 39.32 -43.36
CA SER A 12 -27.18 39.68 -42.56
C SER A 12 -28.00 38.50 -42.00
N SER A 13 -28.55 38.52 -40.79
CA SER A 13 -28.48 39.39 -39.61
C SER A 13 -29.32 38.70 -38.52
N LEU A 14 -29.06 39.06 -37.26
CA LEU A 14 -29.90 38.86 -36.07
C LEU A 14 -29.85 37.49 -35.38
N GLY A 15 -29.23 37.49 -34.18
CA GLY A 15 -29.58 36.54 -33.13
C GLY A 15 -28.47 36.22 -32.14
N LEU A 16 -28.32 37.07 -31.11
CA LEU A 16 -27.67 36.80 -29.81
C LEU A 16 -26.14 36.64 -29.77
N SER A 17 -25.46 37.75 -29.54
CA SER A 17 -24.20 37.81 -28.78
C SER A 17 -24.24 39.06 -27.88
N LEU A 18 -24.47 38.84 -26.59
CA LEU A 18 -24.31 39.82 -25.52
C LEU A 18 -23.35 39.20 -24.49
N LEU A 19 -22.43 40.01 -23.96
CA LEU A 19 -21.35 39.68 -23.01
C LEU A 19 -20.03 39.20 -23.62
N LEU A 20 -19.23 40.15 -24.11
CA LEU A 20 -17.82 40.35 -23.72
C LEU A 20 -17.25 41.55 -24.50
N ALA A 21 -16.44 42.35 -23.81
CA ALA A 21 -15.61 43.46 -24.30
C ALA A 21 -16.30 44.83 -24.49
N LEU A 22 -16.26 45.64 -23.44
CA LEU A 22 -15.97 47.07 -23.57
C LEU A 22 -14.82 47.42 -22.60
N LEU A 23 -13.66 47.64 -23.21
CA LEU A 23 -12.44 48.22 -22.64
C LEU A 23 -12.45 49.74 -22.89
N HIS A 24 -11.89 50.48 -21.92
CA HIS A 24 -11.48 51.91 -21.95
C HIS A 24 -12.65 52.91 -22.06
N THR A 25 -12.85 53.84 -21.13
CA THR A 25 -12.01 55.00 -20.78
C THR A 25 -12.51 55.69 -19.49
N SER A 26 -11.67 56.42 -18.76
CA SER A 26 -12.06 57.46 -17.77
C SER A 26 -12.18 58.82 -18.49
N PRO A 27 -12.94 59.86 -17.99
CA PRO A 27 -12.62 60.60 -16.75
C PRO A 27 -13.79 61.29 -15.96
N GLU A 28 -13.42 61.80 -14.77
CA GLU A 28 -13.97 62.92 -13.97
C GLU A 28 -15.28 62.82 -13.12
N GLY A 29 -15.12 63.00 -11.79
CA GLY A 29 -15.93 63.98 -11.01
C GLY A 29 -16.74 63.56 -9.77
N ILE A 30 -16.19 63.83 -8.57
CA ILE A 30 -16.87 64.33 -7.34
C ILE A 30 -17.42 63.32 -6.27
N THR A 31 -16.58 63.15 -5.23
CA THR A 31 -16.79 63.06 -3.75
C THR A 31 -17.80 62.11 -3.09
N GLY A 32 -17.25 61.21 -2.26
CA GLY A 32 -17.92 60.50 -1.17
C GLY A 32 -17.16 59.24 -0.74
N HIS A 33 -16.07 59.37 0.05
CA HIS A 33 -15.30 58.20 0.50
C HIS A 33 -16.06 57.43 1.59
N SER A 34 -16.97 56.53 1.18
CA SER A 34 -17.26 55.33 1.96
C SER A 34 -16.02 54.45 1.87
N ALA A 35 -15.26 54.33 2.96
CA ALA A 35 -14.09 53.45 3.00
C ALA A 35 -14.59 52.01 2.74
N SER A 36 -14.28 51.49 1.55
CA SER A 36 -14.59 50.12 1.16
C SER A 36 -13.44 49.21 1.59
N LEU A 37 -13.78 47.97 1.92
CA LEU A 37 -12.81 46.93 2.28
C LEU A 37 -11.77 46.81 1.15
N PRO A 38 -10.47 46.56 1.44
CA PRO A 38 -9.46 46.44 0.41
C PRO A 38 -9.87 45.43 -0.67
N PRO A 39 -9.70 45.76 -1.97
CA PRO A 39 -10.05 44.84 -3.03
C PRO A 39 -9.24 43.55 -2.92
N GLY A 40 -9.93 42.42 -2.95
CA GLY A 40 -9.32 41.08 -2.84
C GLY A 40 -9.48 40.39 -1.48
N CYS A 41 -9.96 41.09 -0.45
CA CYS A 41 -10.30 40.44 0.81
C CYS A 41 -11.56 39.56 0.69
N LEU A 42 -11.50 38.37 1.27
CA LEU A 42 -12.62 37.44 1.39
C LEU A 42 -13.40 37.72 2.69
N THR A 43 -14.70 37.96 2.56
CA THR A 43 -15.58 38.25 3.70
C THR A 43 -16.53 37.08 3.96
N GLY A 44 -16.65 36.70 5.24
CA GLY A 44 -17.65 35.79 5.78
C GLY A 44 -18.41 36.45 6.95
N LEU A 45 -19.37 35.74 7.52
CA LEU A 45 -20.26 36.26 8.59
C LEU A 45 -19.51 36.84 9.81
N LEU A 46 -18.43 36.19 10.26
CA LEU A 46 -17.60 36.61 11.40
C LEU A 46 -16.10 36.58 11.09
N ARG A 47 -15.71 36.25 9.86
CA ARG A 47 -14.32 36.05 9.44
C ARG A 47 -14.00 36.94 8.24
N VAL A 48 -12.85 37.57 8.27
CA VAL A 48 -12.29 38.29 7.12
C VAL A 48 -10.87 37.78 6.88
N SER A 49 -10.53 37.49 5.63
CA SER A 49 -9.17 37.18 5.21
C SER A 49 -8.73 38.13 4.10
N CYS A 50 -7.62 38.80 4.33
CA CYS A 50 -6.92 39.67 3.39
C CYS A 50 -5.49 39.17 3.17
N GLN A 51 -5.32 37.85 3.13
CA GLN A 51 -4.01 37.21 3.01
C GLN A 51 -3.32 37.55 1.68
N GLY A 52 -2.02 37.82 1.70
CA GLY A 52 -1.21 37.87 0.48
C GLY A 52 -1.47 39.06 -0.44
N LEU A 53 -2.17 40.10 0.01
CA LEU A 53 -2.55 41.26 -0.80
C LEU A 53 -1.46 42.34 -0.87
N GLY A 54 -0.35 42.17 -0.14
CA GLY A 54 0.75 43.14 -0.10
C GLY A 54 0.41 44.42 0.67
N LEU A 55 -0.51 44.34 1.64
CA LEU A 55 -0.93 45.49 2.45
C LEU A 55 0.23 46.05 3.29
N HIS A 56 0.47 47.36 3.21
CA HIS A 56 1.49 48.07 3.98
C HIS A 56 0.96 48.68 5.28
N THR A 57 -0.36 48.86 5.38
CA THR A 57 -1.04 49.45 6.53
C THR A 57 -2.25 48.62 6.92
N PHE A 58 -2.63 48.69 8.21
CA PHE A 58 -3.82 47.99 8.70
C PHE A 58 -5.09 48.53 8.01
N PRO A 59 -5.99 47.65 7.52
CA PRO A 59 -7.16 48.10 6.78
C PRO A 59 -8.21 48.75 7.70
N ALA A 60 -8.49 50.04 7.48
CA ALA A 60 -9.45 50.81 8.28
C ALA A 60 -10.92 50.36 8.08
N ALA A 61 -11.27 49.91 6.87
CA ALA A 61 -12.64 49.55 6.48
C ALA A 61 -12.97 48.06 6.73
N LEU A 62 -12.91 47.62 7.98
CA LEU A 62 -13.29 46.26 8.39
C LEU A 62 -14.68 46.25 9.08
N PRO A 63 -15.45 45.16 9.04
CA PRO A 63 -16.75 45.10 9.72
C PRO A 63 -16.58 45.08 11.25
N LEU A 64 -17.49 45.75 11.98
CA LEU A 64 -17.48 45.82 13.46
C LEU A 64 -17.75 44.46 14.14
N THR A 65 -18.37 43.52 13.42
CA THR A 65 -18.82 42.22 13.95
C THR A 65 -17.81 41.09 13.78
N ILE A 66 -16.61 41.37 13.24
CA ILE A 66 -15.63 40.31 12.98
C ILE A 66 -15.07 39.73 14.29
N GLU A 67 -14.96 38.40 14.32
CA GLU A 67 -14.29 37.66 15.39
C GLU A 67 -12.95 37.08 14.94
N GLN A 68 -12.76 36.86 13.63
CA GLN A 68 -11.54 36.29 13.07
C GLN A 68 -11.02 37.16 11.93
N LEU A 69 -9.75 37.54 12.02
CA LEU A 69 -9.09 38.35 11.01
C LEU A 69 -7.76 37.71 10.61
N ASP A 70 -7.60 37.49 9.32
CA ASP A 70 -6.36 36.97 8.72
C ASP A 70 -5.76 38.04 7.81
N LEU A 71 -4.62 38.56 8.23
CA LEU A 71 -3.77 39.51 7.51
C LEU A 71 -2.40 38.90 7.19
N SER A 72 -2.31 37.57 7.13
CA SER A 72 -1.04 36.88 6.92
C SER A 72 -0.43 37.17 5.54
N HIS A 73 0.90 37.08 5.45
CA HIS A 73 1.69 37.28 4.24
C HIS A 73 1.45 38.64 3.55
N ASN A 74 1.32 39.70 4.34
CA ASN A 74 1.29 41.08 3.86
C ASN A 74 2.63 41.79 4.16
N ARG A 75 2.65 43.12 4.27
CA ARG A 75 3.86 43.95 4.47
C ARG A 75 3.66 44.95 5.60
N LEU A 76 2.91 44.56 6.63
CA LEU A 76 2.61 45.38 7.80
C LEU A 76 3.84 45.46 8.71
N GLN A 77 4.75 46.42 8.50
CA GLN A 77 5.96 46.53 9.33
C GLN A 77 5.70 47.08 10.73
N VAL A 78 4.68 47.94 10.89
CA VAL A 78 4.36 48.61 12.16
C VAL A 78 2.85 48.56 12.38
N LEU A 79 2.42 48.08 13.55
CA LEU A 79 1.05 48.23 14.03
C LEU A 79 0.99 49.36 15.04
N ARG A 80 0.41 50.48 14.62
CA ARG A 80 0.27 51.69 15.42
C ARG A 80 -0.88 51.57 16.42
N ASP A 81 -0.82 52.43 17.44
CA ASP A 81 -1.91 52.61 18.39
C ASP A 81 -3.24 52.88 17.68
N ASN A 82 -4.33 52.36 18.25
CA ASN A 82 -5.70 52.52 17.77
C ASN A 82 -5.99 51.94 16.37
N ALA A 83 -5.07 51.21 15.75
CA ALA A 83 -5.32 50.53 14.47
C ALA A 83 -6.55 49.60 14.52
N MET A 84 -6.90 49.10 15.70
CA MET A 84 -7.98 48.14 15.95
C MET A 84 -9.03 48.65 16.94
N GLU A 85 -9.12 49.97 17.15
CA GLU A 85 -10.03 50.59 18.15
C GLU A 85 -11.49 50.16 17.97
N ASP A 86 -11.95 50.10 16.73
CA ASP A 86 -13.32 49.70 16.37
C ASP A 86 -13.53 48.18 16.25
N ARG A 87 -12.63 47.32 16.77
CA ARG A 87 -12.72 45.85 16.61
C ARG A 87 -12.64 45.06 17.95
N PRO A 88 -13.45 45.41 18.97
CA PRO A 88 -13.35 44.79 20.30
C PRO A 88 -13.76 43.31 20.35
N ASN A 89 -14.45 42.80 19.32
CA ASN A 89 -14.97 41.43 19.27
C ASN A 89 -13.97 40.41 18.69
N LEU A 90 -12.78 40.85 18.24
CA LEU A 90 -11.79 39.94 17.69
C LEU A 90 -11.32 38.91 18.72
N ARG A 91 -11.37 37.64 18.31
CA ARG A 91 -10.96 36.46 19.07
C ARG A 91 -9.76 35.76 18.45
N HIS A 92 -9.57 35.88 17.14
CA HIS A 92 -8.46 35.30 16.41
C HIS A 92 -7.86 36.34 15.45
N LEU A 93 -6.56 36.54 15.55
CA LEU A 93 -5.82 37.48 14.71
C LEU A 93 -4.57 36.79 14.16
N ASP A 94 -4.50 36.64 12.83
CA ASP A 94 -3.31 36.13 12.13
C ASP A 94 -2.58 37.29 11.43
N LEU A 95 -1.33 37.52 11.83
CA LEU A 95 -0.41 38.54 11.34
C LEU A 95 0.90 37.91 10.84
N ARG A 96 0.91 36.60 10.56
CA ARG A 96 2.12 35.88 10.14
C ARG A 96 2.74 36.47 8.87
N GLY A 97 4.07 36.44 8.76
CA GLY A 97 4.75 36.71 7.50
C GLY A 97 4.61 38.14 7.01
N ASN A 98 4.51 39.12 7.91
CA ASN A 98 4.32 40.54 7.59
C ASN A 98 5.61 41.36 7.63
N GLY A 99 6.67 40.81 8.23
CA GLY A 99 7.87 41.57 8.57
C GLY A 99 7.61 42.63 9.64
N LEU A 100 6.70 42.36 10.58
CA LEU A 100 6.43 43.25 11.73
C LEU A 100 7.70 43.47 12.56
N GLU A 101 8.10 44.72 12.71
CA GLU A 101 9.21 45.13 13.58
C GLU A 101 8.67 45.72 14.91
N GLU A 102 7.54 46.43 14.85
CA GLU A 102 6.97 47.16 15.98
C GLU A 102 5.45 46.91 16.13
N LEU A 103 5.06 46.60 17.36
CA LEU A 103 3.71 46.56 17.89
C LEU A 103 3.62 47.65 18.95
N SER A 104 3.07 48.81 18.60
CA SER A 104 2.93 49.91 19.56
C SER A 104 2.08 49.46 20.76
N MET A 105 2.37 49.98 21.96
CA MET A 105 1.78 49.50 23.22
C MET A 105 0.24 49.51 23.20
N GLY A 106 -0.39 50.47 22.54
CA GLY A 106 -1.84 50.61 22.42
C GLY A 106 -2.46 49.85 21.25
N ALA A 107 -1.67 49.24 20.37
CA ALA A 107 -2.18 48.60 19.15
C ALA A 107 -3.14 47.44 19.42
N LEU A 108 -2.85 46.64 20.46
CA LEU A 108 -3.65 45.46 20.86
C LEU A 108 -4.56 45.72 22.06
N LEU A 109 -4.49 46.90 22.67
CA LEU A 109 -5.24 47.27 23.87
C LEU A 109 -6.77 47.16 23.75
N PRO A 110 -7.39 47.41 22.57
CA PRO A 110 -8.83 47.16 22.37
C PRO A 110 -9.23 45.68 22.42
N LEU A 111 -8.30 44.75 22.18
CA LEU A 111 -8.57 43.33 21.93
C LEU A 111 -8.62 42.48 23.22
N ARG A 112 -9.43 42.90 24.19
CA ARG A 112 -9.47 42.26 25.52
C ARG A 112 -9.92 40.79 25.50
N TRP A 113 -10.64 40.36 24.47
CA TRP A 113 -11.19 39.01 24.32
C TRP A 113 -10.43 38.15 23.30
N LEU A 114 -9.24 38.59 22.89
CA LEU A 114 -8.43 37.84 21.95
C LEU A 114 -8.02 36.50 22.57
N HIS A 115 -8.37 35.40 21.90
CA HIS A 115 -8.04 34.04 22.33
C HIS A 115 -6.81 33.48 21.61
N ALA A 116 -6.57 33.91 20.38
CA ALA A 116 -5.49 33.40 19.55
C ALA A 116 -4.82 34.53 18.77
N LEU A 117 -3.50 34.64 18.92
CA LEU A 117 -2.67 35.64 18.26
C LEU A 117 -1.52 34.93 17.55
N ILE A 118 -1.49 35.02 16.22
CA ILE A 118 -0.43 34.44 15.38
C ILE A 118 0.46 35.56 14.89
N LEU A 119 1.70 35.57 15.37
CA LEU A 119 2.74 36.55 15.04
C LEU A 119 3.96 35.88 14.39
N ALA A 120 3.82 34.64 13.93
CA ALA A 120 4.90 33.86 13.31
C ALA A 120 5.57 34.59 12.14
N ASP A 121 6.85 34.33 11.90
CA ASP A 121 7.58 34.83 10.72
C ASP A 121 7.53 36.37 10.61
N ASN A 122 8.01 37.05 11.65
CA ASN A 122 8.12 38.49 11.73
C ASN A 122 9.52 38.89 12.29
N SER A 123 9.74 40.16 12.60
CA SER A 123 11.01 40.70 13.11
C SER A 123 10.86 41.29 14.52
N LEU A 124 10.11 40.59 15.37
CA LEU A 124 9.73 41.06 16.71
C LEU A 124 10.88 41.15 17.71
N ASN A 125 12.09 40.75 17.32
CA ASN A 125 13.31 40.93 18.11
C ASN A 125 13.77 42.41 18.21
N ARG A 126 13.42 43.27 17.23
CA ARG A 126 13.94 44.64 17.14
C ARG A 126 13.48 45.56 18.27
N ASP A 127 12.19 45.59 18.57
CA ASP A 127 11.61 46.35 19.70
C ASP A 127 10.88 45.43 20.69
N HIS A 128 11.58 44.38 21.14
CA HIS A 128 11.01 43.36 22.03
C HIS A 128 10.38 43.95 23.31
N VAL A 129 10.89 45.08 23.83
CA VAL A 129 10.36 45.73 25.04
C VAL A 129 8.98 46.34 24.77
N SER A 130 8.83 47.13 23.71
CA SER A 130 7.52 47.72 23.37
C SER A 130 6.53 46.63 22.97
N ASN A 131 6.98 45.72 22.12
CA ASN A 131 6.16 44.63 21.59
C ASN A 131 5.63 43.71 22.70
N SER A 132 6.48 43.29 23.65
CA SER A 132 6.04 42.46 24.77
C SER A 132 5.07 43.17 25.70
N ARG A 133 5.20 44.49 25.87
CA ARG A 133 4.23 45.29 26.66
C ARG A 133 2.86 45.34 25.99
N ALA A 134 2.79 45.35 24.67
CA ALA A 134 1.51 45.30 23.93
C ALA A 134 0.73 44.00 24.22
N LEU A 135 1.42 42.88 24.47
CA LEU A 135 0.79 41.59 24.78
C LEU A 135 0.39 41.45 26.26
N ARG A 136 1.04 42.19 27.18
CA ARG A 136 0.90 42.01 28.64
C ARG A 136 -0.54 42.15 29.18
N LEU A 137 -1.41 42.86 28.46
CA LEU A 137 -2.80 43.11 28.85
C LEU A 137 -3.80 42.11 28.23
N LEU A 138 -3.33 41.17 27.40
CA LEU A 138 -4.17 40.15 26.75
C LEU A 138 -4.49 38.98 27.71
N GLY A 139 -5.21 39.28 28.80
CA GLY A 139 -5.48 38.32 29.88
C GLY A 139 -6.32 37.10 29.49
N HIS A 140 -6.99 37.12 28.33
CA HIS A 140 -7.79 35.99 27.80
C HIS A 140 -7.08 35.21 26.69
N LEU A 141 -5.84 35.58 26.35
CA LEU A 141 -5.08 34.91 25.31
C LEU A 141 -4.80 33.47 25.71
N ARG A 142 -5.19 32.54 24.84
CA ARG A 142 -5.00 31.10 25.03
C ARG A 142 -3.86 30.61 24.16
N LEU A 143 -3.85 30.96 22.88
CA LEU A 143 -2.83 30.54 21.92
C LEU A 143 -1.99 31.74 21.48
N LEU A 144 -0.67 31.58 21.57
CA LEU A 144 0.30 32.56 21.11
C LEU A 144 1.36 31.86 20.25
N ASP A 145 1.48 32.28 19.00
CA ASP A 145 2.53 31.83 18.10
C ASP A 145 3.51 32.97 17.81
N LEU A 146 4.72 32.81 18.32
CA LEU A 146 5.87 33.71 18.18
C LEU A 146 7.02 33.02 17.42
N SER A 147 6.73 31.96 16.67
CA SER A 147 7.75 31.23 15.92
C SER A 147 8.42 32.11 14.86
N ALA A 148 9.66 31.79 14.47
CA ALA A 148 10.37 32.50 13.40
C ALA A 148 10.48 34.03 13.59
N ASN A 149 10.73 34.49 14.83
CA ASN A 149 10.84 35.93 15.17
C ASN A 149 12.23 36.38 15.59
N ARG A 150 13.22 35.48 15.50
CA ARG A 150 14.63 35.73 15.89
C ARG A 150 14.78 36.14 17.35
N LEU A 151 13.89 35.66 18.23
CA LEU A 151 13.89 35.97 19.66
C LEU A 151 15.02 35.22 20.37
N ASP A 152 15.76 35.90 21.25
CA ASP A 152 16.67 35.24 22.18
C ASP A 152 15.95 34.84 23.50
N SER A 153 16.69 34.24 24.43
CA SER A 153 16.17 33.74 25.72
C SER A 153 15.53 34.82 26.59
N ASP A 154 16.15 36.01 26.67
CA ASP A 154 15.66 37.11 27.50
C ASP A 154 14.41 37.71 26.87
N MET A 155 14.46 37.95 25.55
CA MET A 155 13.32 38.46 24.79
C MET A 155 12.09 37.55 24.93
N ALA A 156 12.26 36.23 24.80
CA ALA A 156 11.16 35.27 24.95
C ALA A 156 10.47 35.39 26.32
N THR A 157 11.25 35.56 27.40
CA THR A 157 10.74 35.73 28.77
C THR A 157 9.84 36.97 28.89
N PHE A 158 10.19 38.07 28.22
CA PHE A 158 9.36 39.28 28.22
C PHE A 158 8.00 39.07 27.55
N TYR A 159 7.95 38.34 26.43
CA TYR A 159 6.70 38.12 25.68
C TYR A 159 5.70 37.23 26.40
N VAL A 160 6.17 36.27 27.17
CA VAL A 160 5.31 35.32 27.91
C VAL A 160 4.98 35.79 29.32
N ALA A 161 5.48 36.97 29.71
CA ALA A 161 5.22 37.54 31.01
C ALA A 161 3.74 37.94 31.16
N ASN A 162 3.11 37.44 32.23
CA ASN A 162 1.74 37.78 32.64
C ASN A 162 0.62 37.35 31.66
N LEU A 163 0.80 36.22 30.97
CA LEU A 163 -0.22 35.60 30.13
C LEU A 163 -0.85 34.38 30.83
N SER A 164 -1.62 34.64 31.88
CA SER A 164 -2.13 33.60 32.79
C SER A 164 -3.13 32.63 32.17
N SER A 165 -3.86 33.02 31.12
CA SER A 165 -4.80 32.15 30.40
C SER A 165 -4.17 31.32 29.28
N LEU A 166 -2.86 31.49 29.05
CA LEU A 166 -2.16 30.87 27.93
C LEU A 166 -2.06 29.35 28.14
N TRP A 167 -2.51 28.58 27.16
CA TRP A 167 -2.48 27.12 27.17
C TRP A 167 -1.51 26.52 26.13
N SER A 168 -1.11 27.29 25.12
CA SER A 168 -0.40 26.82 23.94
C SER A 168 0.50 27.94 23.45
N LEU A 169 1.79 27.65 23.39
CA LEU A 169 2.84 28.61 23.07
C LEU A 169 3.79 28.00 22.04
N ASP A 170 3.95 28.69 20.91
CA ASP A 170 4.96 28.35 19.91
C ASP A 170 6.08 29.41 19.91
N LEU A 171 7.29 28.97 20.27
CA LEU A 171 8.54 29.73 20.24
C LEU A 171 9.56 29.07 19.32
N SER A 172 9.13 28.18 18.42
CA SER A 172 10.03 27.46 17.51
C SER A 172 10.71 28.38 16.50
N ASN A 173 11.83 27.92 15.93
CA ASN A 173 12.58 28.65 14.90
C ASN A 173 13.04 30.04 15.36
N ASN A 174 13.54 30.15 16.59
CA ASN A 174 14.04 31.39 17.19
C ASN A 174 15.54 31.24 17.51
N LEU A 175 16.11 32.20 18.25
CA LEU A 175 17.52 32.25 18.65
C LEU A 175 17.71 31.93 20.14
N ILE A 176 16.81 31.16 20.75
CA ILE A 176 16.87 30.84 22.19
C ILE A 176 18.04 29.90 22.44
N THR A 177 18.91 30.25 23.39
CA THR A 177 20.16 29.50 23.68
C THR A 177 20.14 28.75 25.01
N HIS A 178 19.26 29.16 25.91
CA HIS A 178 19.10 28.57 27.24
C HIS A 178 17.69 28.88 27.77
N LEU A 179 17.22 28.05 28.70
CA LEU A 179 15.98 28.31 29.46
C LEU A 179 16.34 28.56 30.92
N ALA A 180 16.07 29.77 31.39
CA ALA A 180 16.34 30.19 32.76
C ALA A 180 15.18 29.82 33.69
N ARG A 181 15.46 29.75 34.99
CA ARG A 181 14.42 29.62 36.00
C ARG A 181 13.44 30.78 35.91
N GLY A 182 12.14 30.46 35.81
CA GLY A 182 11.08 31.47 35.79
C GLY A 182 10.72 32.01 34.41
N THR A 183 11.32 31.51 33.31
CA THR A 183 10.93 31.89 31.94
C THR A 183 9.41 31.79 31.71
N PHE A 184 8.75 30.76 32.27
CA PHE A 184 7.30 30.52 32.13
C PHE A 184 6.47 30.86 33.37
N LEU A 185 7.03 31.58 34.36
CA LEU A 185 6.34 31.84 35.63
C LEU A 185 5.03 32.64 35.47
N GLY A 186 4.94 33.47 34.42
CA GLY A 186 3.76 34.26 34.09
C GLY A 186 2.64 33.51 33.36
N SER A 187 2.85 32.24 32.99
CA SER A 187 1.92 31.42 32.18
C SER A 187 1.75 30.00 32.74
N PRO A 188 1.24 29.86 33.98
CA PRO A 188 1.19 28.56 34.69
C PRO A 188 0.21 27.53 34.10
N ASN A 189 -0.72 27.95 33.24
CA ASN A 189 -1.75 27.09 32.64
C ASN A 189 -1.32 26.50 31.28
N LEU A 190 -0.06 26.63 30.90
CA LEU A 190 0.47 26.05 29.67
C LEU A 190 0.30 24.53 29.67
N LEU A 191 -0.30 24.03 28.59
CA LEU A 191 -0.47 22.62 28.27
C LEU A 191 0.51 22.19 27.18
N ASP A 192 0.76 23.06 26.20
CA ASP A 192 1.57 22.75 25.02
C ASP A 192 2.64 23.84 24.79
N ILE A 193 3.91 23.43 24.72
CA ILE A 193 5.03 24.33 24.44
C ILE A 193 5.87 23.76 23.30
N ASN A 194 6.05 24.55 22.23
CA ASN A 194 6.97 24.24 21.15
C ASN A 194 8.20 25.17 21.17
N LEU A 195 9.36 24.59 21.41
CA LEU A 195 10.67 25.25 21.42
C LEU A 195 11.62 24.63 20.38
N SER A 196 11.08 23.94 19.37
CA SER A 196 11.92 23.30 18.35
C SER A 196 12.70 24.31 17.52
N ASP A 197 13.76 23.88 16.83
CA ASP A 197 14.54 24.75 15.93
C ASP A 197 15.07 25.99 16.64
N ASN A 198 15.65 25.79 17.82
CA ASN A 198 16.36 26.82 18.56
C ASN A 198 17.81 26.36 18.77
N TYR A 199 18.57 27.07 19.58
CA TYR A 199 19.96 26.77 19.89
C TYR A 199 20.14 26.43 21.37
N ILE A 200 19.12 25.82 21.99
CA ILE A 200 19.11 25.57 23.44
C ILE A 200 20.21 24.57 23.78
N LEU A 201 21.18 25.02 24.58
CA LEU A 201 22.31 24.22 25.06
C LEU A 201 22.07 23.68 26.46
N GLN A 202 21.38 24.46 27.30
CA GLN A 202 21.17 24.17 28.72
C GLN A 202 19.77 24.59 29.16
N ILE A 203 19.20 23.80 30.06
CA ILE A 203 17.94 24.08 30.74
C ILE A 203 18.25 24.16 32.22
N GLU A 204 18.04 25.32 32.83
CA GLU A 204 18.30 25.52 34.25
C GLU A 204 17.33 24.67 35.10
N ALA A 205 17.79 24.20 36.27
CA ALA A 205 16.94 23.51 37.22
C ALA A 205 15.75 24.41 37.60
N GLY A 206 14.52 23.89 37.40
CA GLY A 206 13.30 24.66 37.65
C GLY A 206 12.90 25.61 36.52
N ALA A 207 13.50 25.55 35.32
CA ALA A 207 13.03 26.32 34.15
C ALA A 207 11.54 26.10 33.84
N PHE A 208 11.04 24.88 34.07
CA PHE A 208 9.62 24.52 33.93
C PHE A 208 8.88 24.40 35.28
N GLU A 209 9.47 24.90 36.36
CA GLU A 209 8.84 24.92 37.68
C GLU A 209 7.51 25.69 37.62
N GLY A 210 6.44 25.08 38.13
CA GLY A 210 5.09 25.67 38.10
C GLY A 210 4.20 25.24 36.93
N LEU A 211 4.75 24.61 35.89
CA LEU A 211 3.96 24.09 34.75
C LEU A 211 3.34 22.73 35.04
N LEU A 212 2.50 22.67 36.08
CA LEU A 212 1.95 21.41 36.62
C LEU A 212 0.98 20.70 35.68
N GLN A 213 0.47 21.39 34.66
CA GLN A 213 -0.48 20.82 33.71
C GLN A 213 0.12 20.56 32.32
N LEU A 214 1.41 20.83 32.12
CA LEU A 214 2.06 20.68 30.83
C LEU A 214 1.91 19.24 30.32
N ARG A 215 1.41 19.08 29.10
CA ARG A 215 1.11 17.80 28.45
C ARG A 215 2.04 17.54 27.28
N GLU A 216 2.38 18.57 26.50
CA GLU A 216 3.20 18.44 25.30
C GLU A 216 4.36 19.44 25.35
N LEU A 217 5.58 18.91 25.19
CA LEU A 217 6.80 19.72 25.13
C LEU A 217 7.66 19.24 23.97
N SER A 218 7.96 20.15 23.05
CA SER A 218 8.90 19.92 21.96
C SER A 218 10.16 20.77 22.14
N LEU A 219 11.30 20.08 22.24
CA LEU A 219 12.66 20.62 22.28
C LEU A 219 13.48 20.07 21.11
N ALA A 220 12.82 19.60 20.05
CA ALA A 220 13.47 19.01 18.88
C ALA A 220 14.39 20.00 18.17
N ARG A 221 15.46 19.53 17.50
CA ARG A 221 16.37 20.39 16.71
C ARG A 221 16.94 21.53 17.57
N ASN A 222 17.58 21.15 18.67
CA ASN A 222 18.32 22.03 19.59
C ASN A 222 19.74 21.47 19.80
N SER A 223 20.46 21.98 20.81
CA SER A 223 21.85 21.62 21.10
C SER A 223 22.02 20.99 22.48
N LEU A 224 21.00 20.30 22.99
CA LEU A 224 21.04 19.70 24.33
C LEU A 224 22.02 18.52 24.38
N HIS A 225 22.87 18.47 25.41
CA HIS A 225 23.90 17.43 25.59
C HIS A 225 23.54 16.33 26.60
N CYS A 226 22.77 16.67 27.64
CA CYS A 226 22.42 15.76 28.73
C CYS A 226 21.10 16.19 29.34
N ILE A 227 20.27 15.23 29.72
CA ILE A 227 19.13 15.42 30.61
C ILE A 227 19.29 14.42 31.75
N SER A 228 19.70 14.92 32.92
CA SER A 228 19.94 14.11 34.12
C SER A 228 18.77 14.12 35.10
N ASP A 229 17.87 15.10 35.01
CA ASP A 229 16.66 15.21 35.81
C ASP A 229 15.51 15.77 34.95
N PHE A 230 14.30 15.30 35.24
CA PHE A 230 13.08 15.65 34.53
C PHE A 230 11.91 15.76 35.52
N SER A 231 11.43 16.97 35.81
CA SER A 231 10.43 17.24 36.86
C SER A 231 8.98 17.37 36.35
N LEU A 232 8.76 17.27 35.03
CA LEU A 232 7.45 17.43 34.38
C LEU A 232 6.60 16.15 34.44
N ARG A 233 6.03 15.86 35.62
CA ARG A 233 5.32 14.59 35.88
C ARG A 233 4.01 14.40 35.10
N ALA A 234 3.31 15.48 34.77
CA ALA A 234 2.06 15.47 34.00
C ALA A 234 2.26 15.36 32.48
N LEU A 235 3.51 15.46 32.01
CA LEU A 235 3.80 15.46 30.58
C LEU A 235 3.42 14.13 29.95
N ARG A 236 2.78 14.19 28.79
CA ARG A 236 2.35 13.04 27.99
C ARG A 236 3.22 12.84 26.76
N ARG A 237 3.69 13.93 26.13
CA ARG A 237 4.55 13.89 24.95
C ARG A 237 5.78 14.74 25.14
N LEU A 238 6.95 14.13 24.98
CA LEU A 238 8.24 14.80 25.00
C LEU A 238 8.98 14.51 23.69
N ASN A 239 9.27 15.56 22.94
CA ASN A 239 10.10 15.47 21.75
C ASN A 239 11.47 16.11 22.00
N LEU A 240 12.51 15.29 22.00
CA LEU A 240 13.92 15.66 22.14
C LEU A 240 14.74 15.25 20.90
N SER A 241 14.07 15.00 19.77
CA SER A 241 14.72 14.53 18.55
C SER A 241 15.72 15.54 18.02
N SER A 242 16.77 15.08 17.33
CA SER A 242 17.76 15.97 16.68
C SER A 242 18.44 16.92 17.67
N ASN A 243 18.97 16.37 18.76
CA ASN A 243 19.82 17.06 19.72
C ASN A 243 21.22 16.40 19.75
N ALA A 244 22.03 16.71 20.75
CA ALA A 244 23.34 16.10 20.98
C ALA A 244 23.37 15.26 22.27
N LEU A 245 22.23 14.66 22.65
CA LEU A 245 22.08 13.97 23.94
C LEU A 245 22.97 12.72 23.99
N GLN A 246 23.85 12.67 24.99
CA GLN A 246 24.66 11.49 25.31
C GLN A 246 24.07 10.68 26.47
N LEU A 247 23.26 11.33 27.31
CA LEU A 247 22.59 10.74 28.46
C LEU A 247 21.16 11.29 28.57
N PHE A 248 20.22 10.39 28.83
CA PHE A 248 18.87 10.70 29.28
C PHE A 248 18.57 9.83 30.50
N ALA A 249 18.22 10.46 31.63
CA ALA A 249 17.85 9.78 32.86
C ALA A 249 16.64 10.46 33.51
N THR A 250 15.88 9.68 34.26
CA THR A 250 14.75 10.16 35.06
C THR A 250 14.99 9.78 36.52
N GLU A 251 14.53 10.62 37.46
CA GLU A 251 14.62 10.30 38.88
C GLU A 251 13.50 9.35 39.31
N GLU A 252 13.81 8.37 40.17
CA GLU A 252 12.81 7.52 40.79
C GLU A 252 12.10 8.29 41.93
N GLY A 253 11.02 8.98 41.59
CA GLY A 253 10.19 9.72 42.54
C GLY A 253 8.97 8.94 43.07
N SER A 254 8.43 9.38 44.21
CA SER A 254 7.23 8.80 44.84
C SER A 254 5.93 8.94 44.03
N TRP A 255 5.91 9.78 42.99
CA TRP A 255 4.78 9.92 42.07
C TRP A 255 5.25 9.63 40.64
N GLY A 256 4.54 8.76 39.93
CA GLY A 256 4.91 8.28 38.60
C GLY A 256 4.70 9.31 37.48
N TYR A 257 5.52 9.21 36.44
CA TYR A 257 5.41 10.01 35.22
C TYR A 257 4.22 9.56 34.37
N GLN A 258 3.52 10.51 33.75
CA GLN A 258 2.40 10.27 32.82
C GLN A 258 2.84 10.22 31.35
N LEU A 259 4.15 10.09 31.09
CA LEU A 259 4.72 10.18 29.75
C LEU A 259 4.31 8.98 28.91
N GLN A 260 3.70 9.25 27.75
CA GLN A 260 3.16 8.26 26.81
C GLN A 260 4.01 8.18 25.53
N VAL A 261 4.58 9.30 25.10
CA VAL A 261 5.40 9.38 23.88
C VAL A 261 6.70 10.10 24.19
N LEU A 262 7.81 9.42 23.89
CA LEU A 262 9.16 9.95 24.03
C LEU A 262 9.92 9.77 22.71
N ASP A 263 10.31 10.89 22.11
CA ASP A 263 11.17 10.89 20.93
C ASP A 263 12.57 11.37 21.30
N LEU A 264 13.54 10.46 21.21
CA LEU A 264 14.98 10.67 21.43
C LEU A 264 15.77 10.39 20.14
N SER A 265 15.11 10.37 18.98
CA SER A 265 15.78 10.09 17.71
C SER A 265 16.82 11.13 17.33
N HIS A 266 17.79 10.77 16.48
CA HIS A 266 18.84 11.68 16.00
C HIS A 266 19.60 12.34 17.16
N ASN A 267 20.15 11.52 18.06
CA ASN A 267 20.96 11.96 19.20
C ASN A 267 22.31 11.22 19.23
N GLN A 268 23.06 11.32 20.33
CA GLN A 268 24.37 10.69 20.51
C GLN A 268 24.38 9.62 21.62
N LEU A 269 23.22 9.00 21.90
CA LEU A 269 23.09 8.01 22.97
C LEU A 269 23.90 6.77 22.62
N ARG A 270 24.75 6.33 23.55
CA ARG A 270 25.60 5.13 23.40
C ARG A 270 25.06 3.89 24.11
N ALA A 271 24.17 4.08 25.08
CA ALA A 271 23.54 3.03 25.87
C ALA A 271 22.06 3.34 26.08
N MET A 272 21.29 2.30 26.41
CA MET A 272 19.86 2.41 26.70
C MET A 272 19.62 3.39 27.87
N PRO A 273 18.75 4.40 27.72
CA PRO A 273 18.38 5.30 28.81
C PRO A 273 17.71 4.56 29.98
N LEU A 274 17.86 5.09 31.20
CA LEU A 274 17.17 4.58 32.38
C LEU A 274 15.71 5.08 32.39
N LEU A 275 14.80 4.24 31.90
CA LEU A 275 13.38 4.57 31.72
C LEU A 275 12.45 3.85 32.71
N SER A 276 12.97 3.24 33.78
CA SER A 276 12.19 2.46 34.77
C SER A 276 11.04 3.24 35.40
N ALA A 277 11.17 4.57 35.51
CA ALA A 277 10.15 5.44 36.06
C ALA A 277 8.99 5.74 35.08
N LEU A 278 9.12 5.44 33.78
CA LEU A 278 8.17 5.80 32.71
C LEU A 278 7.20 4.65 32.37
N ARG A 279 6.41 4.20 33.34
CA ARG A 279 5.58 3.00 33.19
C ARG A 279 4.42 3.10 32.20
N HIS A 280 3.99 4.32 31.85
CA HIS A 280 2.89 4.60 30.92
C HIS A 280 3.35 4.89 29.48
N LEU A 281 4.62 4.62 29.17
CA LEU A 281 5.19 4.90 27.86
C LEU A 281 4.64 3.91 26.82
N HIS A 282 3.98 4.42 25.79
CA HIS A 282 3.44 3.63 24.66
C HIS A 282 4.35 3.67 23.44
N HIS A 283 4.98 4.82 23.17
CA HIS A 283 5.83 5.04 22.01
C HIS A 283 7.20 5.58 22.42
N LEU A 284 8.25 4.86 22.01
CA LEU A 284 9.64 5.24 22.22
C LEU A 284 10.39 5.21 20.90
N ASN A 285 10.89 6.37 20.48
CA ASN A 285 11.74 6.49 19.31
C ASN A 285 13.19 6.76 19.76
N LEU A 286 14.08 5.84 19.45
CA LEU A 286 15.53 5.88 19.71
C LEU A 286 16.33 5.76 18.41
N SER A 287 15.71 6.02 17.25
CA SER A 287 16.39 5.90 15.96
C SER A 287 17.56 6.86 15.83
N ASP A 288 18.51 6.57 14.94
CA ASP A 288 19.62 7.49 14.61
C ASP A 288 20.44 7.90 15.86
N ASN A 289 20.89 6.91 16.61
CA ASN A 289 21.76 7.07 17.77
C ASN A 289 23.04 6.23 17.60
N HIS A 290 23.79 6.02 18.68
CA HIS A 290 25.01 5.22 18.70
C HIS A 290 24.90 4.02 19.65
N LEU A 291 23.69 3.45 19.77
CA LEU A 291 23.43 2.32 20.65
C LEU A 291 24.12 1.06 20.11
N ALA A 292 25.09 0.54 20.85
CA ALA A 292 25.78 -0.72 20.54
C ALA A 292 25.22 -1.92 21.33
N SER A 293 24.63 -1.67 22.51
CA SER A 293 23.96 -2.68 23.33
C SER A 293 22.76 -2.09 24.05
N LEU A 294 21.75 -2.93 24.29
CA LEU A 294 20.58 -2.61 25.13
C LEU A 294 20.68 -3.23 26.53
N GLU A 295 21.74 -4.01 26.81
CA GLU A 295 22.02 -4.48 28.17
C GLU A 295 22.74 -3.38 28.97
N PRO A 296 22.46 -3.23 30.28
CA PRO A 296 23.16 -2.28 31.13
C PRO A 296 24.65 -2.64 31.17
N HIS A 297 25.48 -1.83 30.50
CA HIS A 297 26.92 -2.00 30.56
C HIS A 297 27.43 -1.69 31.97
N ALA A 298 28.09 -2.66 32.59
CA ALA A 298 29.17 -2.34 33.52
C ALA A 298 30.23 -1.55 32.74
N PRO A 299 30.78 -0.45 33.31
CA PRO A 299 31.75 0.37 32.60
C PRO A 299 32.98 -0.47 32.21
N PRO A 300 33.64 -0.15 31.08
CA PRO A 300 34.76 -0.94 30.58
C PRO A 300 35.88 -0.98 31.60
N SER A 301 36.29 -2.19 32.00
CA SER A 301 37.57 -2.40 32.67
C SER A 301 38.67 -1.93 31.73
N THR A 302 39.30 -0.81 32.08
CA THR A 302 40.51 -0.34 31.42
C THR A 302 41.58 -1.43 31.54
N GLN A 303 41.87 -2.15 30.46
CA GLN A 303 43.17 -2.77 30.29
C GLN A 303 44.19 -1.64 30.06
N GLY A 304 44.61 -1.04 31.16
CA GLY A 304 45.80 -0.20 31.26
C GLY A 304 46.79 -0.93 32.14
N THR A 305 47.93 -1.28 31.56
CA THR A 305 49.12 -1.82 32.22
C THR A 305 49.63 -0.90 33.34
N GLY A 306 49.80 -1.41 34.56
CA GLY A 306 50.61 -0.79 35.63
C GLY A 306 50.01 -0.88 37.04
N PRO A 307 50.80 -1.22 38.09
CA PRO A 307 50.27 -1.53 39.43
C PRO A 307 50.21 -0.33 40.38
N SER A 308 49.49 -0.53 41.49
CA SER A 308 49.53 0.16 42.79
C SER A 308 49.17 1.65 42.83
N ASP A 309 47.97 1.97 43.33
CA ASP A 309 47.75 2.47 44.69
C ASP A 309 46.48 3.33 44.82
N GLN A 310 45.86 3.21 46.01
CA GLN A 310 44.77 4.02 46.58
C GLN A 310 43.33 3.70 46.14
N GLU A 311 42.79 2.67 46.79
CA GLU A 311 41.37 2.60 47.16
C GLU A 311 40.98 3.80 48.03
N VAL A 312 40.20 4.73 47.46
CA VAL A 312 39.36 5.65 48.24
C VAL A 312 37.93 5.52 47.70
N SER A 313 37.14 4.81 48.50
CA SER A 313 35.68 4.81 48.64
C SER A 313 34.87 5.47 47.51
N ARG A 314 34.35 4.66 46.58
CA ARG A 314 33.16 4.99 45.79
C ARG A 314 31.94 4.29 46.40
N PRO A 315 30.79 4.96 46.52
CA PRO A 315 29.62 4.39 47.19
C PRO A 315 29.03 3.24 46.36
N ASN A 316 28.82 2.12 47.05
CA ASN A 316 28.11 0.94 46.56
C ASN A 316 26.68 1.31 46.12
N LEU A 317 26.42 1.34 44.82
CA LEU A 317 25.07 1.41 44.23
C LEU A 317 24.76 0.21 43.31
N LEU A 318 25.47 -0.90 43.48
CA LEU A 318 25.28 -2.13 42.67
C LEU A 318 25.15 -3.41 43.52
N GLN A 319 24.58 -3.31 44.74
CA GLN A 319 24.18 -4.47 45.53
C GLN A 319 22.76 -4.29 46.07
N SER A 320 21.79 -4.38 45.17
CA SER A 320 20.37 -4.60 45.50
C SER A 320 19.64 -5.01 44.23
N GLY A 321 19.29 -6.30 44.11
CA GLY A 321 18.23 -6.79 43.22
C GLY A 321 18.42 -6.55 41.72
N SER A 322 18.78 -7.60 41.00
CA SER A 322 18.69 -7.68 39.54
C SER A 322 17.25 -7.52 39.03
N GLU A 323 16.76 -6.28 39.00
CA GLU A 323 15.64 -5.87 38.15
C GLU A 323 16.26 -5.38 36.82
N PRO A 324 15.94 -6.00 35.67
CA PRO A 324 16.49 -5.57 34.39
C PRO A 324 16.01 -4.15 34.08
N ALA A 325 16.96 -3.32 33.63
CA ALA A 325 16.92 -1.86 33.54
C ALA A 325 15.78 -1.20 32.71
N ALA A 326 14.73 -1.92 32.28
CA ALA A 326 13.54 -1.32 31.66
C ALA A 326 12.37 -2.33 31.58
N SER A 327 11.56 -2.45 32.63
CA SER A 327 10.20 -2.95 32.46
C SER A 327 9.33 -1.80 31.97
N LEU A 328 8.97 -1.82 30.69
CA LEU A 328 8.05 -0.86 30.07
C LEU A 328 6.76 -1.60 29.68
N PRO A 329 5.84 -1.83 30.64
CA PRO A 329 4.74 -2.77 30.46
C PRO A 329 3.72 -2.33 29.42
N GLU A 330 3.57 -1.02 29.20
CA GLU A 330 2.59 -0.44 28.28
C GLU A 330 3.18 -0.06 26.91
N LEU A 331 4.47 -0.34 26.66
CA LEU A 331 5.15 0.03 25.42
C LEU A 331 4.64 -0.81 24.25
N THR A 332 4.04 -0.15 23.25
CA THR A 332 3.50 -0.79 22.04
C THR A 332 4.42 -0.61 20.84
N ASP A 333 5.21 0.46 20.84
CA ASP A 333 5.98 0.95 19.70
C ASP A 333 7.40 1.30 20.10
N LEU A 334 8.37 0.62 19.50
CA LEU A 334 9.79 0.85 19.71
C LEU A 334 10.54 0.97 18.38
N ASP A 335 11.17 2.11 18.15
CA ASP A 335 12.07 2.32 17.01
C ASP A 335 13.52 2.43 17.48
N LEU A 336 14.35 1.48 17.05
CA LEU A 336 15.79 1.39 17.29
C LEU A 336 16.58 1.47 15.98
N SER A 337 15.97 1.95 14.89
CA SER A 337 16.61 1.97 13.59
C SER A 337 17.85 2.88 13.55
N ARG A 338 18.77 2.63 12.62
CA ARG A 338 19.98 3.45 12.42
C ARG A 338 20.83 3.59 13.69
N ASN A 339 21.07 2.45 14.35
CA ASN A 339 21.97 2.31 15.49
C ASN A 339 23.11 1.33 15.15
N GLN A 340 23.85 0.86 16.15
CA GLN A 340 25.02 -0.01 16.00
C GLN A 340 24.79 -1.41 16.59
N LEU A 341 23.53 -1.85 16.69
CA LEU A 341 23.17 -3.14 17.30
C LEU A 341 23.54 -4.30 16.37
N ASP A 342 24.24 -5.30 16.89
CA ASP A 342 24.73 -6.46 16.13
C ASP A 342 23.93 -7.75 16.37
N THR A 343 23.11 -7.77 17.41
CA THR A 343 22.32 -8.91 17.86
C THR A 343 20.88 -8.53 18.19
N LEU A 344 19.94 -9.47 18.03
CA LEU A 344 18.54 -9.30 18.44
C LEU A 344 18.44 -9.55 19.96
N PRO A 345 18.12 -8.52 20.78
CA PRO A 345 18.26 -8.60 22.24
C PRO A 345 17.02 -9.24 22.87
N MET A 346 16.87 -10.56 22.71
CA MET A 346 15.69 -11.30 23.17
C MET A 346 15.44 -11.17 24.68
N GLY A 347 16.51 -11.07 25.48
CA GLY A 347 16.41 -10.82 26.93
C GLY A 347 15.71 -9.49 27.24
N PHE A 348 16.10 -8.40 26.56
CA PHE A 348 15.43 -7.11 26.69
C PHE A 348 13.97 -7.17 26.22
N LEU A 349 13.73 -7.72 25.02
CA LEU A 349 12.39 -7.83 24.43
C LEU A 349 11.42 -8.65 25.30
N SER A 350 11.92 -9.65 26.03
CA SER A 350 11.10 -10.49 26.91
C SER A 350 10.42 -9.74 28.06
N HIS A 351 10.91 -8.53 28.41
CA HIS A 351 10.34 -7.67 29.44
C HIS A 351 9.29 -6.68 28.90
N LEU A 352 9.06 -6.65 27.58
CA LEU A 352 8.14 -5.72 26.91
C LEU A 352 6.82 -6.42 26.54
N SER A 353 5.97 -6.62 27.53
CA SER A 353 4.74 -7.43 27.42
C SER A 353 3.66 -6.90 26.48
N SER A 354 3.73 -5.64 26.07
CA SER A 354 2.73 -5.01 25.18
C SER A 354 3.26 -4.65 23.79
N LEU A 355 4.52 -4.99 23.49
CA LEU A 355 5.19 -4.52 22.28
C LEU A 355 4.57 -5.11 21.01
N GLN A 356 4.07 -4.25 20.12
CA GLN A 356 3.42 -4.64 18.88
C GLN A 356 4.26 -4.34 17.65
N ARG A 357 5.00 -3.22 17.66
CA ARG A 357 5.82 -2.77 16.53
C ARG A 357 7.24 -2.51 16.98
N LEU A 358 8.19 -3.17 16.30
CA LEU A 358 9.61 -3.03 16.53
C LEU A 358 10.31 -2.74 15.21
N SER A 359 11.06 -1.64 15.17
CA SER A 359 11.97 -1.32 14.08
C SER A 359 13.41 -1.43 14.56
N MET A 360 14.22 -2.25 13.89
CA MET A 360 15.67 -2.33 14.04
C MET A 360 16.34 -2.18 12.66
N ALA A 361 15.71 -1.42 11.77
CA ALA A 361 16.22 -1.13 10.44
C ALA A 361 17.61 -0.48 10.48
N TRP A 362 18.45 -0.70 9.48
CA TRP A 362 19.76 -0.05 9.32
C TRP A 362 20.65 -0.17 10.57
N ASN A 363 20.72 -1.37 11.14
CA ASN A 363 21.64 -1.72 12.23
C ASN A 363 22.75 -2.64 11.67
N CYS A 364 23.51 -3.25 12.58
CA CYS A 364 24.63 -4.13 12.32
C CYS A 364 24.25 -5.62 12.46
N LEU A 365 22.96 -5.98 12.41
CA LEU A 365 22.49 -7.33 12.76
C LEU A 365 23.02 -8.38 11.78
N GLN A 366 23.63 -9.43 12.32
CA GLN A 366 24.14 -10.57 11.54
C GLN A 366 23.25 -11.82 11.70
N ASN A 367 23.76 -12.98 11.29
CA ASN A 367 23.02 -14.25 11.37
C ASN A 367 22.59 -14.58 12.79
N MET A 368 21.29 -14.83 12.96
CA MET A 368 20.72 -15.27 14.23
C MET A 368 21.15 -16.72 14.49
N SER A 369 21.93 -16.93 15.55
CA SER A 369 22.46 -18.26 15.89
C SER A 369 21.44 -19.07 16.70
N ALA A 370 21.47 -20.40 16.56
CA ALA A 370 20.56 -21.29 17.31
C ALA A 370 20.75 -21.21 18.84
N HIS A 371 21.89 -20.70 19.33
CA HIS A 371 22.10 -20.45 20.76
C HIS A 371 21.21 -19.32 21.30
N GLN A 372 20.72 -18.42 20.44
CA GLN A 372 19.68 -17.44 20.79
C GLN A 372 18.28 -18.09 20.91
N ALA A 373 18.08 -19.29 20.35
CA ALA A 373 16.86 -20.08 20.49
C ALA A 373 16.86 -20.86 21.82
N SER A 374 16.83 -20.13 22.94
CA SER A 374 16.66 -20.77 24.24
C SER A 374 15.20 -21.23 24.39
N PRO A 375 14.91 -22.52 24.70
CA PRO A 375 13.55 -23.07 24.83
C PRO A 375 12.75 -22.51 26.03
N ARG A 376 13.25 -21.46 26.68
CA ARG A 376 12.64 -20.77 27.83
C ARG A 376 12.19 -19.34 27.51
N LEU A 377 12.37 -18.87 26.28
CA LEU A 377 11.96 -17.51 25.92
C LEU A 377 10.43 -17.42 25.81
N PRO A 378 9.79 -16.41 26.42
CA PRO A 378 8.35 -16.21 26.33
C PRO A 378 7.94 -15.81 24.90
N LEU A 379 6.70 -16.14 24.53
CA LEU A 379 6.10 -15.68 23.28
C LEU A 379 5.96 -14.16 23.31
N LEU A 380 6.42 -13.51 22.24
CA LEU A 380 6.37 -12.06 22.11
C LEU A 380 5.11 -11.65 21.31
N PRO A 381 4.36 -10.62 21.75
CA PRO A 381 3.10 -10.19 21.12
C PRO A 381 3.29 -9.36 19.84
N LEU A 382 4.48 -9.41 19.24
CA LEU A 382 4.88 -8.55 18.14
C LEU A 382 4.08 -8.85 16.86
N ARG A 383 3.59 -7.80 16.21
CA ARG A 383 2.86 -7.84 14.94
C ARG A 383 3.66 -7.30 13.76
N SER A 384 4.56 -6.34 14.00
CA SER A 384 5.40 -5.75 12.97
C SER A 384 6.86 -5.75 13.38
N LEU A 385 7.72 -6.27 12.51
CA LEU A 385 9.16 -6.32 12.68
C LEU A 385 9.86 -5.79 11.43
N ASP A 386 10.57 -4.67 11.55
CA ASP A 386 11.39 -4.11 10.48
C ASP A 386 12.87 -4.36 10.75
N LEU A 387 13.50 -5.18 9.90
CA LEU A 387 14.92 -5.55 9.94
C LEU A 387 15.63 -5.13 8.65
N ARG A 388 15.07 -4.18 7.89
CA ARG A 388 15.69 -3.75 6.62
C ARG A 388 17.10 -3.20 6.82
N GLY A 389 17.98 -3.31 5.82
CA GLY A 389 19.29 -2.65 5.86
C GLY A 389 20.28 -3.21 6.89
N ASN A 390 20.15 -4.49 7.25
CA ASN A 390 21.07 -5.22 8.15
C ASN A 390 21.99 -6.16 7.35
N TRP A 391 22.81 -6.97 8.02
CA TRP A 391 23.74 -7.96 7.42
C TRP A 391 23.26 -9.41 7.60
N ILE A 392 21.95 -9.63 7.60
CA ILE A 392 21.36 -10.97 7.81
C ILE A 392 21.52 -11.79 6.52
N GLN A 393 22.21 -12.93 6.62
CA GLN A 393 22.35 -13.89 5.51
C GLN A 393 21.40 -15.08 5.66
N THR A 394 21.15 -15.52 6.89
CA THR A 394 20.20 -16.60 7.20
C THR A 394 19.19 -16.13 8.24
N PHE A 395 17.91 -16.38 7.95
CA PHE A 395 16.81 -16.08 8.86
C PHE A 395 16.20 -17.39 9.36
N PRO A 396 16.31 -17.77 10.64
CA PRO A 396 15.93 -19.10 11.07
C PRO A 396 14.41 -19.24 11.37
N SER A 397 13.87 -20.45 11.17
CA SER A 397 12.43 -20.75 11.34
C SER A 397 11.89 -20.62 12.76
N TRP A 398 12.76 -20.76 13.77
CA TRP A 398 12.37 -20.68 15.18
C TRP A 398 11.92 -19.28 15.58
N VAL A 399 12.30 -18.24 14.82
CA VAL A 399 11.88 -16.85 15.09
C VAL A 399 10.35 -16.73 15.06
N PHE A 400 9.69 -17.45 14.16
CA PHE A 400 8.22 -17.49 14.08
C PHE A 400 7.56 -18.34 15.18
N GLU A 401 8.32 -19.22 15.85
CA GLU A 401 7.83 -19.93 17.04
C GLU A 401 7.73 -18.98 18.24
N ILE A 402 8.62 -17.99 18.32
CA ILE A 402 8.64 -16.97 19.38
C ILE A 402 7.75 -15.76 19.03
N LEU A 403 7.56 -15.48 17.74
CA LEU A 403 6.71 -14.40 17.21
C LEU A 403 5.47 -14.96 16.49
N PRO A 404 4.58 -15.68 17.19
CA PRO A 404 3.47 -16.40 16.55
C PRO A 404 2.44 -15.47 15.89
N HIS A 405 2.39 -14.19 16.28
CA HIS A 405 1.42 -13.21 15.78
C HIS A 405 2.01 -12.21 14.79
N LEU A 406 3.20 -12.47 14.24
CA LEU A 406 3.86 -11.55 13.33
C LEU A 406 3.10 -11.45 12.00
N GLU A 407 2.65 -10.23 11.68
CA GLU A 407 1.89 -9.90 10.47
C GLU A 407 2.74 -9.20 9.40
N VAL A 408 3.69 -8.37 9.82
CA VAL A 408 4.55 -7.57 8.93
C VAL A 408 6.01 -7.87 9.24
N LEU A 409 6.76 -8.29 8.23
CA LEU A 409 8.21 -8.52 8.30
C LEU A 409 8.90 -7.86 7.12
N ASP A 410 9.78 -6.90 7.40
CA ASP A 410 10.64 -6.30 6.38
C ASP A 410 12.07 -6.78 6.57
N LEU A 411 12.58 -7.49 5.58
CA LEU A 411 13.96 -7.96 5.49
C LEU A 411 14.67 -7.35 4.29
N GLY A 412 14.17 -6.25 3.74
CA GLY A 412 14.77 -5.56 2.59
C GLY A 412 16.22 -5.16 2.85
N ASP A 413 17.02 -4.95 1.80
CA ASP A 413 18.39 -4.43 1.92
C ASP A 413 19.32 -5.26 2.85
N ASN A 414 19.13 -6.59 2.87
CA ASN A 414 20.00 -7.54 3.56
C ASN A 414 20.82 -8.36 2.55
N GLU A 415 21.56 -9.37 3.03
CA GLU A 415 22.32 -10.32 2.18
C GLU A 415 21.74 -11.75 2.23
N LEU A 416 20.41 -11.87 2.29
CA LEU A 416 19.75 -13.15 2.51
C LEU A 416 20.08 -14.19 1.43
N ARG A 417 20.41 -15.41 1.88
CA ARG A 417 20.63 -16.58 1.02
C ARG A 417 19.47 -17.55 1.18
N LEU A 418 18.50 -17.45 0.29
CA LEU A 418 17.43 -18.44 0.16
C LEU A 418 17.96 -19.59 -0.71
N CYS A 419 18.28 -20.75 -0.10
CA CYS A 419 18.88 -21.96 -0.72
C CYS A 419 20.40 -21.89 -0.92
N TRP A 420 21.16 -22.52 -0.03
CA TRP A 420 22.61 -22.70 -0.15
C TRP A 420 23.00 -24.18 0.00
N ARG A 421 24.01 -24.62 -0.78
CA ARG A 421 24.72 -25.89 -0.60
C ARG A 421 26.01 -25.58 0.17
N PRO A 422 26.31 -26.27 1.29
CA PRO A 422 27.65 -26.16 1.88
C PRO A 422 28.70 -26.56 0.83
N GLU A 423 29.71 -25.71 0.63
CA GLU A 423 30.83 -26.03 -0.27
C GLU A 423 31.55 -27.28 0.25
N GLY A 424 31.49 -28.38 -0.52
CA GLY A 424 32.22 -29.63 -0.21
C GLY A 424 31.42 -30.94 -0.31
N GLY A 425 30.09 -30.93 -0.48
CA GLY A 425 29.30 -32.16 -0.60
C GLY A 425 28.90 -32.50 -2.03
N GLN A 426 29.50 -33.54 -2.64
CA GLN A 426 29.02 -34.13 -3.88
C GLN A 426 27.80 -35.03 -3.63
N ASP A 427 26.80 -34.92 -4.52
CA ASP A 427 25.65 -35.81 -4.72
C ASP A 427 24.76 -36.16 -3.51
N GLY A 428 24.00 -35.17 -3.06
CA GLY A 428 22.78 -35.32 -2.27
C GLY A 428 21.71 -34.27 -2.61
N PRO A 429 20.42 -34.48 -2.25
CA PRO A 429 19.39 -33.45 -2.38
C PRO A 429 19.82 -32.18 -1.64
N LEU A 430 19.36 -31.01 -2.09
CA LEU A 430 19.58 -29.72 -1.43
C LEU A 430 19.24 -29.81 0.07
N GLN A 431 20.22 -30.07 0.93
CA GLN A 431 20.12 -29.86 2.37
C GLN A 431 20.35 -28.37 2.64
N GLY A 432 19.40 -27.55 2.20
CA GLY A 432 19.24 -26.20 2.71
C GLY A 432 18.53 -26.31 4.05
N THR A 433 19.20 -25.90 5.11
CA THR A 433 18.67 -25.71 6.46
C THR A 433 17.27 -25.07 6.40
N LEU A 434 16.29 -25.83 6.88
CA LEU A 434 14.96 -25.44 7.37
C LEU A 434 14.31 -24.21 6.74
N ARG A 435 13.24 -24.50 5.98
CA ARG A 435 12.21 -23.57 5.46
C ARG A 435 11.92 -22.43 6.45
N PRO A 436 12.53 -21.25 6.27
CA PRO A 436 12.52 -20.23 7.31
C PRO A 436 11.12 -19.68 7.57
N PHE A 437 10.29 -19.61 6.54
CA PHE A 437 8.91 -19.13 6.63
C PHE A 437 7.86 -20.23 6.75
N SER A 438 8.24 -21.50 6.93
CA SER A 438 7.26 -22.60 6.99
C SER A 438 6.30 -22.52 8.18
N SER A 439 6.71 -21.83 9.24
CA SER A 439 5.97 -21.57 10.46
C SER A 439 5.33 -20.16 10.51
N ALA A 440 5.44 -19.36 9.44
CA ALA A 440 4.98 -17.97 9.40
C ALA A 440 3.49 -17.84 9.03
N PHE A 441 2.60 -18.53 9.77
CA PHE A 441 1.17 -18.68 9.40
C PHE A 441 0.36 -17.36 9.40
N HIS A 442 0.80 -16.34 10.13
CA HIS A 442 0.08 -15.08 10.30
C HIS A 442 0.68 -13.92 9.48
N LEU A 443 1.75 -14.16 8.73
CA LEU A 443 2.49 -13.13 8.01
C LEU A 443 1.71 -12.65 6.78
N ARG A 444 1.33 -11.36 6.77
CA ARG A 444 0.57 -10.69 5.71
C ARG A 444 1.46 -9.92 4.74
N HIS A 445 2.53 -9.31 5.26
CA HIS A 445 3.45 -8.48 4.49
C HIS A 445 4.89 -8.97 4.71
N LEU A 446 5.54 -9.36 3.61
CA LEU A 446 6.95 -9.74 3.60
C LEU A 446 7.69 -8.93 2.51
N SER A 447 8.68 -8.14 2.92
CA SER A 447 9.59 -7.46 2.00
C SER A 447 10.95 -8.17 2.00
N LEU A 448 11.39 -8.60 0.81
CA LEU A 448 12.72 -9.18 0.55
C LEU A 448 13.49 -8.33 -0.48
N SER A 449 13.12 -7.05 -0.60
CA SER A 449 13.69 -6.16 -1.61
C SER A 449 15.21 -6.06 -1.49
N ARG A 450 15.92 -5.87 -2.61
CA ARG A 450 17.38 -5.63 -2.64
C ARG A 450 18.29 -6.67 -1.96
N ASN A 451 17.83 -7.91 -1.73
CA ASN A 451 18.60 -8.99 -1.09
C ASN A 451 19.57 -9.78 -2.00
N ARG A 452 19.88 -9.28 -3.22
CA ARG A 452 20.74 -9.97 -4.22
C ARG A 452 20.38 -11.47 -4.44
N LEU A 453 19.10 -11.81 -4.32
CA LEU A 453 18.62 -13.19 -4.40
C LEU A 453 18.88 -13.77 -5.81
N LYS A 454 19.74 -14.79 -5.89
CA LYS A 454 20.07 -15.50 -7.15
C LYS A 454 18.97 -16.49 -7.57
N GLY A 455 18.08 -16.84 -6.66
CA GLY A 455 16.91 -17.67 -6.89
C GLY A 455 16.03 -17.66 -5.65
N LEU A 456 14.71 -17.66 -5.84
CA LEU A 456 13.77 -17.95 -4.76
C LEU A 456 13.70 -19.48 -4.64
N CYS A 457 13.87 -20.02 -3.44
CA CYS A 457 13.56 -21.43 -3.19
C CYS A 457 12.10 -21.69 -3.60
N LEU A 458 11.90 -22.36 -4.73
CA LEU A 458 10.59 -22.56 -5.34
C LEU A 458 9.66 -23.61 -4.68
N PRO A 459 10.01 -24.38 -3.61
CA PRO A 459 8.97 -25.01 -2.80
C PRO A 459 8.51 -24.01 -1.74
N GLY A 460 7.76 -22.99 -2.15
CA GLY A 460 7.27 -21.95 -1.23
C GLY A 460 6.38 -20.86 -1.83
N PHE A 461 6.31 -20.70 -3.16
CA PHE A 461 5.37 -19.77 -3.79
C PHE A 461 4.25 -20.53 -4.52
N PRO A 462 2.99 -20.05 -4.48
CA PRO A 462 1.89 -20.69 -5.19
C PRO A 462 2.16 -20.70 -6.72
N PRO A 463 2.17 -21.87 -7.38
CA PRO A 463 2.49 -22.05 -8.81
C PRO A 463 1.61 -21.27 -9.79
N ALA A 464 0.47 -20.75 -9.35
CA ALA A 464 -0.40 -19.90 -10.17
C ALA A 464 0.24 -18.60 -10.63
N ALA A 465 1.34 -18.18 -9.99
CA ALA A 465 1.98 -16.93 -10.30
C ALA A 465 2.90 -16.91 -11.52
N LEU A 466 3.21 -18.09 -12.05
CA LEU A 466 3.89 -18.24 -13.34
C LEU A 466 2.91 -18.26 -14.52
N PHE A 467 1.60 -18.40 -14.27
CA PHE A 467 0.60 -18.59 -15.32
C PHE A 467 -0.30 -17.38 -15.56
N SER A 468 -0.45 -16.47 -14.59
CA SER A 468 -1.36 -15.32 -14.72
C SER A 468 -0.84 -14.16 -15.57
N LEU A 469 0.33 -14.30 -16.20
CA LEU A 469 0.78 -13.40 -17.26
C LEU A 469 0.57 -14.06 -18.62
N ASP A 470 -0.69 -14.01 -19.10
CA ASP A 470 -1.01 -14.10 -20.54
C ASP A 470 -0.47 -12.88 -21.34
N LEU A 471 0.41 -12.08 -20.72
CA LEU A 471 1.30 -11.09 -21.33
C LEU A 471 2.47 -11.71 -22.11
N SER A 472 2.63 -13.05 -22.07
CA SER A 472 3.63 -13.76 -22.88
C SER A 472 3.45 -13.49 -24.38
N GLY A 473 2.22 -13.32 -24.87
CA GLY A 473 1.95 -12.98 -26.27
C GLY A 473 2.53 -11.62 -26.69
N PHE A 474 2.30 -10.57 -25.88
CA PHE A 474 2.86 -9.24 -26.15
C PHE A 474 4.38 -9.24 -26.04
N PHE A 475 4.95 -9.84 -24.98
CA PHE A 475 6.40 -9.96 -24.82
C PHE A 475 7.05 -10.72 -25.98
N VAL A 476 6.41 -11.76 -26.52
CA VAL A 476 6.94 -12.54 -27.65
C VAL A 476 6.82 -11.80 -28.98
N VAL A 477 5.72 -11.05 -29.19
CA VAL A 477 5.55 -10.20 -30.40
C VAL A 477 6.54 -9.03 -30.40
N PHE A 478 6.70 -8.33 -29.27
CA PHE A 478 7.67 -7.25 -29.13
C PHE A 478 9.12 -7.76 -29.18
N SER A 479 9.41 -8.95 -28.64
CA SER A 479 10.75 -9.54 -28.76
C SER A 479 11.06 -9.99 -30.18
N HIS A 480 10.10 -10.51 -30.94
CA HIS A 480 10.28 -10.81 -32.37
C HIS A 480 10.49 -9.53 -33.19
N LEU A 481 9.70 -8.48 -32.95
CA LEU A 481 9.91 -7.18 -33.57
C LEU A 481 11.29 -6.62 -33.21
N TYR A 482 11.71 -6.78 -31.95
CA TYR A 482 13.03 -6.36 -31.49
C TYR A 482 14.16 -7.12 -32.19
N LEU A 483 14.04 -8.45 -32.33
CA LEU A 483 15.01 -9.28 -33.02
C LEU A 483 15.15 -8.89 -34.51
N VAL A 484 14.05 -8.52 -35.16
CA VAL A 484 14.04 -8.11 -36.59
C VAL A 484 14.60 -6.70 -36.79
N VAL A 485 14.25 -5.75 -35.93
CA VAL A 485 14.56 -4.32 -36.14
C VAL A 485 15.88 -3.90 -35.49
N PHE A 486 16.23 -4.48 -34.33
CA PHE A 486 17.30 -3.96 -33.47
C PHE A 486 18.46 -4.94 -33.24
N THR A 487 18.45 -6.13 -33.86
CA THR A 487 19.52 -7.12 -33.67
C THR A 487 20.00 -7.77 -34.98
N PRO A 488 21.26 -8.24 -35.06
CA PRO A 488 21.75 -9.02 -36.20
C PRO A 488 21.14 -10.44 -36.29
N TYR A 489 20.31 -10.84 -35.33
CA TYR A 489 19.66 -12.16 -35.29
C TYR A 489 18.35 -12.23 -36.09
N TRP A 490 18.03 -11.23 -36.91
CA TRP A 490 16.86 -11.22 -37.79
C TRP A 490 16.71 -12.48 -38.69
N PRO A 491 17.77 -13.20 -39.14
CA PRO A 491 17.58 -14.44 -39.92
C PRO A 491 16.84 -15.53 -39.14
N LEU A 492 16.98 -15.57 -37.81
CA LEU A 492 16.26 -16.52 -36.96
C LEU A 492 14.75 -16.24 -36.96
N ALA A 493 14.37 -14.95 -36.92
CA ALA A 493 12.98 -14.54 -37.06
C ALA A 493 12.44 -14.87 -38.47
N GLY A 494 13.25 -14.66 -39.51
CA GLY A 494 12.91 -15.05 -40.88
C GLY A 494 12.64 -16.54 -41.05
N LEU A 495 13.53 -17.40 -40.54
CA LEU A 495 13.34 -18.86 -40.54
C LEU A 495 12.08 -19.29 -39.79
N THR A 496 11.79 -18.62 -38.68
CA THR A 496 10.60 -18.90 -37.86
C THR A 496 9.31 -18.55 -38.60
N ILE A 497 9.29 -17.44 -39.35
CA ILE A 497 8.15 -17.05 -40.20
C ILE A 497 7.98 -18.02 -41.38
N ILE A 498 9.09 -18.43 -42.02
CA ILE A 498 9.04 -19.42 -43.11
C ILE A 498 8.45 -20.74 -42.60
N TRP A 499 8.90 -21.23 -41.44
CA TRP A 499 8.32 -22.39 -40.78
C TRP A 499 6.81 -22.22 -40.53
N LEU A 500 6.40 -21.06 -40.02
CA LEU A 500 5.00 -20.74 -39.74
C LEU A 500 4.12 -20.81 -41.01
N ILE A 501 4.63 -20.36 -42.16
CA ILE A 501 3.94 -20.41 -43.45
C ILE A 501 3.76 -21.86 -43.91
N PHE A 502 4.83 -22.67 -43.87
CA PHE A 502 4.76 -24.08 -44.26
C PHE A 502 3.86 -24.89 -43.34
N ASP A 503 3.89 -24.60 -42.04
CA ASP A 503 3.20 -25.37 -41.02
C ASP A 503 1.82 -24.81 -40.64
N TRP A 504 1.33 -23.78 -41.34
CA TRP A 504 0.19 -22.97 -40.91
C TRP A 504 -1.07 -23.76 -40.52
N LYS A 505 -1.36 -24.88 -41.21
CA LYS A 505 -2.59 -25.67 -41.02
C LYS A 505 -2.55 -26.66 -39.86
N THR A 506 -1.39 -26.93 -39.27
CA THR A 506 -1.22 -27.95 -38.21
C THR A 506 -2.13 -27.77 -36.99
N PRO A 507 -2.43 -26.55 -36.49
CA PRO A 507 -3.38 -26.34 -35.39
C PRO A 507 -4.83 -26.74 -35.72
N GLN A 508 -5.15 -26.87 -37.00
CA GLN A 508 -6.46 -27.31 -37.50
C GLN A 508 -6.48 -28.81 -37.83
N GLN A 509 -5.34 -29.49 -37.73
CA GLN A 509 -5.15 -30.89 -38.09
C GLN A 509 -4.71 -31.72 -36.86
N GLY A 510 -5.21 -31.35 -35.67
CA GLY A 510 -4.99 -32.12 -34.44
C GLY A 510 -3.75 -31.74 -33.64
N GLY A 511 -2.98 -30.74 -34.08
CA GLY A 511 -1.85 -30.17 -33.34
C GLY A 511 -0.67 -31.13 -33.16
N ARG A 512 0.25 -30.78 -32.26
CA ARG A 512 1.46 -31.57 -31.91
C ARG A 512 1.46 -31.99 -30.45
N ARG A 513 0.46 -32.76 -30.05
CA ARG A 513 0.31 -33.20 -28.66
C ARG A 513 1.58 -33.92 -28.16
N SER A 514 2.07 -33.52 -26.99
CA SER A 514 3.21 -34.13 -26.30
C SER A 514 2.80 -34.56 -24.90
N ASP A 515 2.83 -35.87 -24.64
CA ASP A 515 2.48 -36.39 -23.31
C ASP A 515 3.49 -35.98 -22.24
N TRP A 516 4.74 -35.72 -22.63
CA TRP A 516 5.75 -35.17 -21.72
C TRP A 516 5.35 -33.78 -21.24
N VAL A 517 4.96 -32.86 -22.15
CA VAL A 517 4.51 -31.51 -21.76
C VAL A 517 3.26 -31.58 -20.91
N ARG A 518 2.28 -32.40 -21.30
CA ARG A 518 1.03 -32.58 -20.53
C ARG A 518 1.26 -33.18 -19.14
N GLY A 519 2.34 -33.92 -18.95
CA GLY A 519 2.72 -34.59 -17.70
C GLY A 519 3.62 -33.78 -16.76
N TRP A 520 3.99 -32.54 -17.10
CA TRP A 520 4.87 -31.72 -16.26
C TRP A 520 4.34 -31.58 -14.82
N CYS A 521 5.26 -31.61 -13.86
CA CYS A 521 4.95 -31.48 -12.43
C CYS A 521 4.25 -30.16 -12.10
N LEU A 522 4.57 -29.09 -12.83
CA LEU A 522 3.93 -27.78 -12.74
C LEU A 522 2.40 -27.87 -12.85
N TRP A 523 1.85 -28.80 -13.63
CA TRP A 523 0.41 -28.94 -13.78
C TRP A 523 -0.29 -29.50 -12.55
N LYS A 524 0.39 -30.40 -11.81
CA LYS A 524 -0.13 -30.90 -10.53
C LYS A 524 -0.21 -29.77 -9.52
N GLN A 525 0.83 -28.96 -9.51
CA GLN A 525 0.94 -27.71 -8.77
C GLN A 525 -0.16 -26.70 -9.13
N TYR A 526 -0.45 -26.52 -10.42
CA TYR A 526 -1.55 -25.66 -10.90
C TYR A 526 -2.94 -26.20 -10.48
N ARG A 527 -3.14 -27.52 -10.55
CA ARG A 527 -4.36 -28.19 -10.06
C ARG A 527 -4.55 -27.98 -8.56
N ASP A 528 -3.49 -28.21 -7.78
CA ASP A 528 -3.51 -28.12 -6.32
C ASP A 528 -3.67 -26.68 -5.83
N TYR A 529 -3.34 -25.71 -6.68
CA TYR A 529 -3.58 -24.30 -6.41
C TYR A 529 -5.07 -23.90 -6.47
N PHE A 530 -5.87 -24.48 -7.35
CA PHE A 530 -7.33 -24.21 -7.47
C PHE A 530 -8.20 -25.33 -6.87
N PRO A 531 -7.62 -26.14 -5.99
CA PRO A 531 -8.09 -27.51 -5.69
C PRO A 531 -8.97 -28.17 -6.78
N LEU A 532 -8.47 -28.23 -8.03
CA LEU A 532 -9.26 -28.62 -9.21
C LEU A 532 -9.72 -30.08 -9.16
N LYS A 533 -11.02 -30.32 -9.33
CA LYS A 533 -11.63 -31.66 -9.33
C LYS A 533 -12.50 -31.89 -10.56
N MET A 534 -12.43 -33.09 -11.12
CA MET A 534 -13.29 -33.53 -12.21
C MET A 534 -14.19 -34.67 -11.73
N VAL A 535 -15.48 -34.58 -11.99
CA VAL A 535 -16.47 -35.60 -11.67
C VAL A 535 -17.14 -36.07 -12.96
N LYS A 536 -17.06 -37.37 -13.26
CA LYS A 536 -17.83 -37.97 -14.34
C LYS A 536 -19.17 -38.48 -13.81
N THR A 537 -20.24 -38.22 -14.55
CA THR A 537 -21.56 -38.79 -14.25
C THR A 537 -21.78 -40.12 -14.99
N HIS A 538 -21.14 -40.30 -16.15
CA HIS A 538 -21.29 -41.47 -17.03
C HIS A 538 -19.96 -41.82 -17.69
N ASP A 539 -19.79 -43.09 -18.07
CA ASP A 539 -18.66 -43.51 -18.89
C ASP A 539 -18.84 -43.12 -20.36
N LEU A 540 -17.72 -42.79 -21.00
CA LEU A 540 -17.66 -42.52 -22.44
C LEU A 540 -16.94 -43.68 -23.13
N SER A 541 -17.62 -44.32 -24.08
CA SER A 541 -17.02 -45.42 -24.85
C SER A 541 -15.96 -44.89 -25.83
N PRO A 542 -14.75 -45.49 -25.88
CA PRO A 542 -13.69 -45.11 -26.83
C PRO A 542 -14.01 -45.47 -28.28
N ARG A 543 -15.13 -46.15 -28.54
CA ARG A 543 -15.61 -46.46 -29.89
C ARG A 543 -16.28 -45.27 -30.58
N HIS A 544 -16.62 -44.22 -29.84
CA HIS A 544 -17.31 -43.05 -30.38
C HIS A 544 -16.51 -41.77 -30.15
N ASN A 545 -16.80 -40.76 -30.96
CA ASN A 545 -16.30 -39.41 -30.77
C ASN A 545 -17.35 -38.55 -30.06
N TYR A 546 -16.90 -37.55 -29.32
CA TYR A 546 -17.74 -36.69 -28.49
C TYR A 546 -17.39 -35.23 -28.69
N ILE A 547 -18.38 -34.35 -28.52
CA ILE A 547 -18.14 -32.92 -28.30
C ILE A 547 -18.50 -32.61 -26.85
N ILE A 548 -17.49 -32.25 -26.06
CA ILE A 548 -17.68 -31.80 -24.67
C ILE A 548 -17.78 -30.28 -24.68
N ALA A 549 -18.96 -29.76 -24.36
CA ALA A 549 -19.20 -28.33 -24.27
C ALA A 549 -19.11 -27.90 -22.80
N THR A 550 -18.09 -27.13 -22.46
CA THR A 550 -17.77 -26.73 -21.07
C THR A 550 -18.16 -25.29 -20.79
N HIS A 551 -18.71 -25.06 -19.59
CA HIS A 551 -19.31 -23.80 -19.12
C HIS A 551 -18.96 -23.57 -17.64
N PRO A 552 -18.92 -22.34 -17.13
CA PRO A 552 -18.81 -21.10 -17.90
C PRO A 552 -17.43 -20.97 -18.56
N HIS A 553 -17.30 -20.05 -19.52
CA HIS A 553 -15.98 -19.65 -20.02
C HIS A 553 -15.17 -18.94 -18.92
N GLY A 554 -15.84 -18.21 -18.04
CA GLY A 554 -15.18 -17.31 -17.10
C GLY A 554 -14.28 -16.32 -17.83
N LEU A 555 -13.30 -15.77 -17.11
CA LEU A 555 -12.36 -14.84 -17.71
C LEU A 555 -11.32 -15.54 -18.61
N MET A 556 -10.82 -16.71 -18.18
CA MET A 556 -9.72 -17.43 -18.84
C MET A 556 -9.85 -18.97 -18.82
N SER A 557 -11.01 -19.53 -18.43
CA SER A 557 -11.30 -20.98 -18.46
C SER A 557 -10.20 -21.89 -17.87
N HIS A 558 -9.77 -21.60 -16.64
CA HIS A 558 -8.68 -22.28 -15.93
C HIS A 558 -8.94 -23.78 -15.78
N SER A 559 -10.18 -24.17 -15.44
CA SER A 559 -10.56 -25.58 -15.32
C SER A 559 -10.44 -26.32 -16.65
N ALA A 560 -10.95 -25.75 -17.75
CA ALA A 560 -10.91 -26.38 -19.06
C ALA A 560 -9.48 -26.66 -19.53
N PHE A 561 -8.57 -25.70 -19.32
CA PHE A 561 -7.16 -25.90 -19.64
C PHE A 561 -6.54 -27.02 -18.81
N CYS A 562 -6.65 -26.97 -17.48
CA CYS A 562 -6.06 -27.99 -16.60
C CYS A 562 -6.64 -29.39 -16.88
N HIS A 563 -7.94 -29.48 -17.11
CA HIS A 563 -8.64 -30.75 -17.31
C HIS A 563 -8.36 -31.40 -18.65
N PHE A 564 -8.36 -30.63 -19.74
CA PHE A 564 -8.39 -31.18 -21.08
C PHE A 564 -7.10 -30.95 -21.89
N ALA A 565 -6.27 -29.96 -21.50
CA ALA A 565 -4.98 -29.69 -22.14
C ALA A 565 -3.78 -30.23 -21.37
N THR A 566 -3.95 -30.65 -20.11
CA THR A 566 -2.88 -31.28 -19.32
C THR A 566 -3.26 -32.69 -18.89
N GLU A 567 -2.42 -33.34 -18.08
CA GLU A 567 -2.75 -34.61 -17.44
C GLU A 567 -2.80 -34.51 -15.91
N ALA A 568 -2.81 -33.30 -15.35
CA ALA A 568 -2.81 -33.09 -13.90
C ALA A 568 -4.07 -33.61 -13.19
N SER A 569 -5.22 -33.50 -13.83
CA SER A 569 -6.49 -34.02 -13.31
C SER A 569 -6.69 -35.52 -13.55
N GLY A 570 -5.78 -36.17 -14.29
CA GLY A 570 -5.85 -37.59 -14.61
C GLY A 570 -6.99 -37.94 -15.57
N PHE A 571 -7.23 -37.12 -16.59
CA PHE A 571 -8.33 -37.31 -17.55
C PHE A 571 -8.29 -38.71 -18.17
N SER A 572 -7.11 -39.17 -18.60
CA SER A 572 -6.92 -40.51 -19.18
C SER A 572 -7.26 -41.67 -18.22
N ARG A 573 -7.25 -41.43 -16.89
CA ARG A 573 -7.70 -42.41 -15.90
C ARG A 573 -9.21 -42.39 -15.71
N ILE A 574 -9.82 -41.20 -15.80
CA ILE A 574 -11.28 -41.01 -15.64
C ILE A 574 -12.03 -41.55 -16.87
N PHE A 575 -11.49 -41.28 -18.08
CA PHE A 575 -12.00 -41.72 -19.36
C PHE A 575 -10.94 -42.50 -20.16
N PRO A 576 -10.74 -43.79 -19.84
CA PRO A 576 -9.73 -44.60 -20.51
C PRO A 576 -10.02 -44.75 -22.00
N GLY A 577 -9.01 -44.52 -22.83
CA GLY A 577 -9.11 -44.61 -24.30
C GLY A 577 -9.77 -43.39 -24.97
N ILE A 578 -10.08 -42.33 -24.21
CA ILE A 578 -10.57 -41.07 -24.78
C ILE A 578 -9.44 -40.03 -24.83
N THR A 579 -9.27 -39.40 -25.98
CA THR A 579 -8.26 -38.34 -26.20
C THR A 579 -8.94 -36.97 -26.22
N PRO A 580 -8.71 -36.10 -25.22
CA PRO A 580 -9.28 -34.75 -25.20
C PRO A 580 -8.48 -33.79 -26.08
N HIS A 581 -9.19 -32.98 -26.85
CA HIS A 581 -8.66 -31.90 -27.67
C HIS A 581 -9.34 -30.58 -27.33
N LEU A 582 -8.68 -29.75 -26.52
CA LEU A 582 -9.18 -28.42 -26.17
C LEU A 582 -9.07 -27.45 -27.35
N LEU A 583 -10.19 -26.87 -27.77
CA LEU A 583 -10.22 -25.86 -28.82
C LEU A 583 -10.10 -24.47 -28.21
N THR A 584 -9.08 -23.71 -28.62
CA THR A 584 -8.77 -22.37 -28.11
C THR A 584 -8.62 -21.34 -29.23
N LEU A 585 -8.50 -20.07 -28.86
CA LEU A 585 -8.45 -18.92 -29.77
C LEU A 585 -7.37 -19.08 -30.85
N GLY A 586 -7.77 -18.85 -32.12
CA GLY A 586 -6.87 -18.96 -33.28
C GLY A 586 -5.63 -18.05 -33.22
N ALA A 587 -5.76 -16.89 -32.57
CA ALA A 587 -4.68 -15.90 -32.44
C ALA A 587 -3.45 -16.43 -31.68
N PHE A 588 -3.63 -17.35 -30.72
CA PHE A 588 -2.50 -17.99 -30.02
C PHE A 588 -1.57 -18.75 -30.98
N PHE A 589 -2.09 -19.21 -32.12
CA PHE A 589 -1.32 -19.94 -33.13
C PHE A 589 -0.64 -19.03 -34.16
N TRP A 590 -0.78 -17.71 -34.06
CA TRP A 590 -0.05 -16.76 -34.93
C TRP A 590 1.32 -16.41 -34.36
N VAL A 591 1.53 -16.64 -33.05
CA VAL A 591 2.77 -16.31 -32.33
C VAL A 591 3.65 -17.56 -32.26
N PRO A 592 4.83 -17.62 -32.89
CA PRO A 592 5.54 -18.88 -33.13
C PRO A 592 5.86 -19.74 -31.88
N VAL A 593 6.45 -19.14 -30.84
CA VAL A 593 6.83 -19.88 -29.62
C VAL A 593 5.58 -20.30 -28.83
N LEU A 594 4.62 -19.39 -28.68
CA LEU A 594 3.34 -19.67 -28.00
C LEU A 594 2.54 -20.74 -28.75
N ARG A 595 2.58 -20.74 -30.08
CA ARG A 595 1.93 -21.70 -30.95
C ARG A 595 2.42 -23.13 -30.70
N GLU A 596 3.73 -23.36 -30.70
CA GLU A 596 4.29 -24.69 -30.43
C GLU A 596 3.95 -25.14 -29.00
N TYR A 597 4.02 -24.23 -28.03
CA TYR A 597 3.65 -24.52 -26.65
C TYR A 597 2.18 -24.94 -26.52
N VAL A 598 1.24 -24.15 -27.07
CA VAL A 598 -0.19 -24.47 -27.03
C VAL A 598 -0.48 -25.77 -27.75
N MET A 599 0.10 -26.02 -28.93
CA MET A 599 -0.07 -27.30 -29.63
C MET A 599 0.52 -28.49 -28.87
N SER A 600 1.61 -28.30 -28.13
CA SER A 600 2.24 -29.35 -27.32
C SER A 600 1.35 -29.84 -26.16
N SER A 601 0.46 -28.98 -25.65
CA SER A 601 -0.60 -29.38 -24.71
C SER A 601 -1.69 -30.25 -25.38
N GLY A 602 -1.70 -30.34 -26.71
CA GLY A 602 -2.73 -31.01 -27.50
C GLY A 602 -3.95 -30.13 -27.79
N ALA A 603 -3.89 -28.84 -27.45
CA ALA A 603 -4.88 -27.86 -27.83
C ALA A 603 -4.82 -27.55 -29.34
N CYS A 604 -5.97 -27.26 -29.92
CA CYS A 604 -6.14 -26.98 -31.34
C CYS A 604 -6.86 -25.64 -31.54
N SER A 605 -6.80 -25.09 -32.75
CA SER A 605 -7.53 -23.87 -33.07
C SER A 605 -9.04 -24.11 -33.04
N VAL A 606 -9.81 -23.20 -32.45
CA VAL A 606 -11.27 -23.22 -32.52
C VAL A 606 -11.73 -22.82 -33.93
N SER A 607 -11.88 -23.82 -34.79
CA SER A 607 -12.30 -23.63 -36.18
C SER A 607 -13.15 -24.81 -36.66
N ARG A 608 -13.94 -24.58 -37.71
CA ARG A 608 -14.73 -25.64 -38.36
C ARG A 608 -13.85 -26.77 -38.86
N ALA A 609 -12.73 -26.42 -39.52
CA ALA A 609 -11.77 -27.39 -40.04
C ALA A 609 -11.18 -28.29 -38.93
N SER A 610 -10.87 -27.70 -37.76
CA SER A 610 -10.36 -28.46 -36.61
C SER A 610 -11.38 -29.47 -36.09
N MET A 611 -12.63 -29.03 -35.90
CA MET A 611 -13.70 -29.91 -35.45
C MET A 611 -13.95 -31.03 -36.46
N ASP A 612 -14.04 -30.70 -37.75
CA ASP A 612 -14.28 -31.68 -38.80
C ASP A 612 -13.15 -32.72 -38.86
N TYR A 613 -11.89 -32.29 -38.82
CA TYR A 613 -10.72 -33.18 -38.81
C TYR A 613 -10.68 -34.10 -37.58
N LEU A 614 -10.93 -33.56 -36.38
CA LEU A 614 -10.87 -34.32 -35.13
C LEU A 614 -12.01 -35.34 -35.01
N LEU A 615 -13.20 -35.03 -35.57
CA LEU A 615 -14.37 -35.90 -35.48
C LEU A 615 -14.44 -36.95 -36.59
N SER A 616 -13.72 -36.75 -37.70
CA SER A 616 -13.71 -37.67 -38.85
C SER A 616 -12.34 -38.32 -39.09
N SER A 617 -11.33 -37.53 -39.45
CA SER A 617 -10.03 -38.01 -39.93
C SER A 617 -9.12 -38.62 -38.86
N LYS A 618 -9.40 -38.39 -37.57
CA LYS A 618 -8.55 -38.84 -36.45
C LYS A 618 -9.00 -40.15 -35.79
N GLY A 619 -9.93 -40.87 -36.40
CA GLY A 619 -10.47 -42.13 -35.86
C GLY A 619 -11.46 -41.94 -34.71
N SER A 620 -11.71 -43.01 -33.96
CA SER A 620 -12.64 -43.04 -32.82
C SER A 620 -11.94 -42.73 -31.47
N GLY A 621 -12.70 -42.34 -30.45
CA GLY A 621 -12.17 -42.07 -29.12
C GLY A 621 -11.68 -40.64 -28.93
N ASN A 622 -12.05 -39.71 -29.82
CA ASN A 622 -11.71 -38.30 -29.72
C ASN A 622 -12.81 -37.52 -29.00
N ALA A 623 -12.43 -36.73 -27.99
CA ALA A 623 -13.30 -35.77 -27.32
C ALA A 623 -12.88 -34.35 -27.71
N VAL A 624 -13.68 -33.70 -28.57
CA VAL A 624 -13.48 -32.31 -28.95
C VAL A 624 -14.07 -31.42 -27.86
N VAL A 625 -13.22 -30.68 -27.14
CA VAL A 625 -13.64 -29.85 -26.02
C VAL A 625 -13.75 -28.42 -26.47
N VAL A 626 -14.94 -27.83 -26.29
CA VAL A 626 -15.25 -26.46 -26.67
C VAL A 626 -15.74 -25.70 -25.45
N VAL A 627 -15.07 -24.59 -25.14
CA VAL A 627 -15.58 -23.62 -24.17
C VAL A 627 -16.57 -22.72 -24.90
N VAL A 628 -17.86 -22.88 -24.60
CA VAL A 628 -18.91 -22.14 -25.29
C VAL A 628 -19.22 -20.86 -24.50
N GLY A 629 -19.43 -19.74 -25.20
CA GLY A 629 -19.57 -18.41 -24.60
C GLY A 629 -18.53 -17.42 -25.14
N GLY A 630 -17.25 -17.81 -25.07
CA GLY A 630 -16.11 -17.02 -25.54
C GLY A 630 -15.95 -15.69 -24.79
N LEU A 631 -15.22 -14.74 -25.39
CA LEU A 631 -14.97 -13.40 -24.81
C LEU A 631 -16.24 -12.59 -24.52
N ALA A 632 -17.38 -12.93 -25.14
CA ALA A 632 -18.66 -12.27 -24.86
C ALA A 632 -19.21 -12.61 -23.47
N GLU A 633 -18.85 -13.78 -22.94
CA GLU A 633 -19.27 -14.26 -21.62
C GLU A 633 -18.49 -13.58 -20.49
N CYS A 634 -17.31 -13.01 -20.77
CA CYS A 634 -16.54 -12.25 -19.78
C CYS A 634 -17.35 -11.10 -19.16
N ARG A 635 -18.35 -10.53 -19.87
CA ARG A 635 -19.25 -9.50 -19.34
C ARG A 635 -20.02 -9.94 -18.09
N TYR A 636 -20.31 -11.24 -17.98
CA TYR A 636 -21.13 -11.83 -16.92
C TYR A 636 -20.32 -12.67 -15.91
N GLY A 637 -19.02 -12.88 -16.15
CA GLY A 637 -18.13 -13.70 -15.32
C GLY A 637 -17.74 -13.05 -13.99
N ARG A 638 -18.71 -12.77 -13.12
CA ARG A 638 -18.49 -12.23 -11.76
C ARG A 638 -18.81 -13.29 -10.71
N PRO A 639 -18.19 -13.18 -9.52
CA PRO A 639 -18.56 -13.99 -8.37
C PRO A 639 -20.07 -14.01 -8.12
N GLY A 640 -20.63 -15.19 -7.91
CA GLY A 640 -22.05 -15.40 -7.63
C GLY A 640 -22.99 -15.34 -8.83
N ILE A 641 -22.52 -15.05 -10.05
CA ILE A 641 -23.39 -14.98 -11.25
C ILE A 641 -23.37 -16.31 -12.04
N SER A 642 -24.55 -16.80 -12.42
CA SER A 642 -24.75 -18.03 -13.22
C SER A 642 -25.43 -17.74 -14.56
N THR A 643 -24.87 -16.79 -15.32
CA THR A 643 -25.38 -16.40 -16.65
C THR A 643 -24.41 -16.84 -17.74
N LEU A 644 -24.91 -17.57 -18.76
CA LEU A 644 -24.13 -18.12 -19.86
C LEU A 644 -24.55 -17.53 -21.21
N VAL A 645 -23.57 -17.18 -22.06
CA VAL A 645 -23.83 -16.64 -23.41
C VAL A 645 -23.98 -17.80 -24.39
N LEU A 646 -25.14 -18.44 -24.36
CA LEU A 646 -25.38 -19.69 -25.05
C LEU A 646 -26.59 -19.65 -25.99
N LYS A 647 -27.54 -18.74 -25.79
CA LYS A 647 -28.86 -18.78 -26.47
C LYS A 647 -28.74 -18.78 -27.99
N LYS A 648 -27.78 -18.03 -28.53
CA LYS A 648 -27.50 -17.90 -29.98
C LYS A 648 -26.27 -18.71 -30.45
N ARG A 649 -25.62 -19.49 -29.58
CA ARG A 649 -24.34 -20.17 -29.88
C ARG A 649 -24.54 -21.62 -30.31
N GLN A 650 -25.12 -21.84 -31.49
CA GLN A 650 -25.55 -23.19 -31.92
C GLN A 650 -24.55 -23.93 -32.81
N GLY A 651 -23.38 -23.35 -33.08
CA GLY A 651 -22.41 -23.89 -34.04
C GLY A 651 -21.90 -25.29 -33.69
N PHE A 652 -21.71 -25.57 -32.39
CA PHE A 652 -21.26 -26.88 -31.91
C PHE A 652 -22.34 -27.96 -32.07
N VAL A 653 -23.62 -27.62 -31.87
CA VAL A 653 -24.76 -28.52 -32.10
C VAL A 653 -24.89 -28.87 -33.57
N ARG A 654 -24.76 -27.86 -34.45
CA ARG A 654 -24.77 -28.09 -35.90
C ARG A 654 -23.68 -29.08 -36.32
N ARG A 655 -22.47 -28.96 -35.76
CA ARG A 655 -21.36 -29.88 -36.04
C ARG A 655 -21.59 -31.27 -35.46
N ALA A 656 -22.17 -31.37 -34.27
CA ALA A 656 -22.56 -32.65 -33.69
C ALA A 656 -23.53 -33.42 -34.60
N LEU A 657 -24.53 -32.72 -35.17
CA LEU A 657 -25.48 -33.28 -36.13
C LEU A 657 -24.78 -33.73 -37.42
N GLN A 658 -23.89 -32.92 -37.98
CA GLN A 658 -23.18 -33.28 -39.22
C GLN A 658 -22.34 -34.54 -39.10
N HIS A 659 -21.70 -34.75 -37.95
CA HIS A 659 -20.84 -35.91 -37.70
C HIS A 659 -21.55 -37.08 -37.01
N GLY A 660 -22.75 -36.87 -36.45
CA GLY A 660 -23.47 -37.87 -35.67
C GLY A 660 -22.79 -38.20 -34.34
N VAL A 661 -22.20 -37.19 -33.69
CA VAL A 661 -21.43 -37.36 -32.44
C VAL A 661 -22.21 -36.84 -31.25
N ALA A 662 -22.09 -37.53 -30.11
CA ALA A 662 -22.83 -37.16 -28.92
C ALA A 662 -22.33 -35.83 -28.32
N LEU A 663 -23.26 -35.02 -27.82
CA LEU A 663 -22.99 -33.79 -27.09
C LEU A 663 -22.90 -34.10 -25.59
N VAL A 664 -21.83 -33.69 -24.94
CA VAL A 664 -21.64 -33.88 -23.49
C VAL A 664 -21.65 -32.51 -22.81
N PRO A 665 -22.67 -32.20 -21.99
CA PRO A 665 -22.68 -30.97 -21.21
C PRO A 665 -21.66 -31.06 -20.07
N SER A 666 -20.90 -29.99 -19.85
CA SER A 666 -19.92 -29.88 -18.77
C SER A 666 -20.08 -28.53 -18.06
N TYR A 667 -20.10 -28.53 -16.73
CA TYR A 667 -20.21 -27.31 -15.91
C TYR A 667 -19.14 -27.26 -14.82
N SER A 668 -18.43 -26.13 -14.71
CA SER A 668 -17.36 -25.86 -13.76
C SER A 668 -17.83 -24.91 -12.66
N PHE A 669 -18.13 -25.44 -11.48
CA PHE A 669 -18.46 -24.65 -10.29
C PHE A 669 -17.20 -24.01 -9.72
N GLY A 670 -17.25 -22.70 -9.40
CA GLY A 670 -16.12 -21.93 -8.86
C GLY A 670 -15.29 -21.17 -9.92
N GLU A 671 -15.52 -21.41 -11.21
CA GLU A 671 -14.74 -20.78 -12.30
C GLU A 671 -14.91 -19.25 -12.37
N ASN A 672 -16.06 -18.71 -11.97
CA ASN A 672 -16.29 -17.26 -11.91
C ASN A 672 -15.80 -16.61 -10.60
N GLU A 673 -15.35 -17.40 -9.62
CA GLU A 673 -14.94 -16.94 -8.28
C GLU A 673 -13.45 -16.59 -8.19
N ILE A 674 -12.68 -16.90 -9.24
CA ILE A 674 -11.22 -16.75 -9.25
C ILE A 674 -10.73 -15.34 -9.61
N TYR A 675 -11.62 -14.46 -10.07
CA TYR A 675 -11.33 -13.06 -10.35
C TYR A 675 -12.50 -12.16 -10.00
N ASP A 676 -12.18 -10.96 -9.54
CA ASP A 676 -13.14 -9.86 -9.47
C ASP A 676 -13.07 -9.01 -10.74
N GLN A 677 -14.20 -8.41 -11.10
CA GLN A 677 -14.29 -7.48 -12.23
C GLN A 677 -14.75 -6.11 -11.78
N HIS A 678 -14.05 -5.06 -12.22
CA HIS A 678 -14.46 -3.69 -12.00
C HIS A 678 -15.56 -3.29 -12.98
N VAL A 679 -16.67 -2.78 -12.44
CA VAL A 679 -17.84 -2.38 -13.21
C VAL A 679 -17.82 -0.87 -13.42
N PHE A 680 -17.51 -0.42 -14.63
CA PHE A 680 -17.56 1.00 -14.95
C PHE A 680 -19.01 1.51 -14.93
N THR A 681 -19.22 2.66 -14.28
CA THR A 681 -20.53 3.30 -14.17
C THR A 681 -21.16 3.54 -15.55
N PRO A 682 -22.43 3.12 -15.76
CA PRO A 682 -23.14 3.38 -17.02
C PRO A 682 -23.21 4.89 -17.32
N GLY A 683 -22.85 5.29 -18.55
CA GLY A 683 -22.88 6.70 -18.98
C GLY A 683 -21.62 7.53 -18.69
N GLY A 684 -20.60 6.95 -18.03
CA GLY A 684 -19.30 7.61 -17.84
C GLY A 684 -18.43 7.60 -19.10
N TRP A 685 -17.47 8.53 -19.18
CA TRP A 685 -16.53 8.63 -20.31
C TRP A 685 -15.75 7.32 -20.57
N VAL A 686 -15.32 6.62 -19.51
CA VAL A 686 -14.64 5.31 -19.61
C VAL A 686 -15.57 4.26 -20.20
N ASN A 687 -16.85 4.28 -19.82
CA ASN A 687 -17.86 3.36 -20.36
C ASN A 687 -18.10 3.64 -21.86
N HIS A 688 -18.13 4.91 -22.28
CA HIS A 688 -18.21 5.29 -23.70
C HIS A 688 -16.98 4.87 -24.51
N LEU A 689 -15.78 5.03 -23.95
CA LEU A 689 -14.53 4.59 -24.58
C LEU A 689 -14.47 3.06 -24.70
N GLN A 690 -14.88 2.34 -23.65
CA GLN A 690 -14.99 0.88 -23.63
C GLN A 690 -15.96 0.38 -24.70
N GLN A 691 -17.14 1.02 -24.84
CA GLN A 691 -18.12 0.70 -25.87
C GLN A 691 -17.61 1.02 -27.29
N TRP A 692 -16.90 2.13 -27.47
CA TRP A 692 -16.28 2.49 -28.74
C TRP A 692 -15.21 1.47 -29.14
N PHE A 693 -14.32 1.09 -28.22
CA PHE A 693 -13.30 0.07 -28.47
C PHE A 693 -13.91 -1.29 -28.76
N GLN A 694 -14.98 -1.66 -28.04
CA GLN A 694 -15.72 -2.90 -28.29
C GLN A 694 -16.33 -2.94 -29.71
N ARG A 695 -16.84 -1.81 -30.22
CA ARG A 695 -17.35 -1.72 -31.61
C ARG A 695 -16.25 -1.89 -32.66
N LEU A 696 -15.03 -1.46 -32.35
CA LEU A 696 -13.86 -1.58 -33.23
C LEU A 696 -13.27 -2.99 -33.24
N VAL A 697 -12.94 -3.53 -32.06
CA VAL A 697 -12.09 -4.72 -31.94
C VAL A 697 -12.91 -5.99 -31.66
N HIS A 698 -14.22 -5.87 -31.40
CA HIS A 698 -15.10 -6.99 -31.04
C HIS A 698 -14.62 -7.82 -29.83
N ILE A 699 -13.69 -7.27 -29.05
CA ILE A 699 -13.21 -7.78 -27.77
C ILE A 699 -13.81 -6.88 -26.69
N TYR A 700 -14.38 -7.47 -25.63
CA TYR A 700 -14.85 -6.72 -24.47
C TYR A 700 -13.66 -6.50 -23.52
N PRO A 701 -13.15 -5.26 -23.34
CA PRO A 701 -12.05 -5.02 -22.42
C PRO A 701 -12.61 -5.01 -20.99
N CYS A 702 -12.42 -6.12 -20.27
CA CYS A 702 -12.71 -6.20 -18.83
C CYS A 702 -11.55 -5.61 -18.04
N ALA A 703 -11.83 -4.71 -17.09
CA ALA A 703 -10.91 -4.44 -16.00
C ALA A 703 -11.17 -5.50 -14.92
N PHE A 704 -10.18 -6.34 -14.64
CA PHE A 704 -10.28 -7.41 -13.66
C PHE A 704 -9.08 -7.36 -12.72
N TYR A 705 -9.26 -7.90 -11.53
CA TYR A 705 -8.21 -8.07 -10.55
C TYR A 705 -8.44 -9.37 -9.78
N GLY A 706 -7.37 -9.89 -9.23
CA GLY A 706 -7.42 -10.95 -8.24
C GLY A 706 -6.47 -10.60 -7.11
N ARG A 707 -5.70 -11.57 -6.64
CA ARG A 707 -4.68 -11.34 -5.64
C ARG A 707 -3.35 -10.90 -6.25
N GLY A 708 -2.49 -10.31 -5.44
CA GLY A 708 -1.08 -10.17 -5.73
C GLY A 708 -0.30 -11.35 -5.17
N PHE A 709 1.03 -11.22 -5.14
CA PHE A 709 1.91 -12.31 -4.72
C PHE A 709 1.86 -12.58 -3.20
N THR A 710 1.24 -11.69 -2.41
CA THR A 710 1.03 -11.84 -0.95
C THR A 710 -0.46 -11.96 -0.61
N GLU A 711 -0.80 -12.57 0.52
CA GLU A 711 -2.18 -12.67 0.98
C GLU A 711 -2.76 -11.26 1.27
N ASN A 712 -3.95 -10.96 0.74
CA ASN A 712 -4.61 -9.64 0.73
C ASN A 712 -3.95 -8.51 -0.10
N SER A 713 -2.95 -8.81 -0.94
CA SER A 713 -2.54 -7.85 -1.99
C SER A 713 -3.48 -7.91 -3.19
N TRP A 714 -3.72 -6.77 -3.85
CA TRP A 714 -4.44 -6.73 -5.12
C TRP A 714 -3.46 -6.93 -6.28
N GLY A 715 -3.85 -7.66 -7.31
CA GLY A 715 -2.99 -7.94 -8.47
C GLY A 715 -3.71 -8.62 -9.61
N LEU A 716 -2.94 -9.25 -10.51
CA LEU A 716 -3.47 -9.99 -11.68
C LEU A 716 -3.53 -11.51 -11.45
N LEU A 717 -3.15 -11.99 -10.26
CA LEU A 717 -3.16 -13.42 -9.97
C LEU A 717 -4.57 -13.88 -9.61
N PRO A 718 -5.02 -15.04 -10.10
CA PRO A 718 -6.34 -15.55 -9.77
C PRO A 718 -6.39 -15.91 -8.27
N TYR A 719 -7.56 -15.78 -7.63
CA TYR A 719 -7.76 -16.24 -6.26
C TYR A 719 -7.63 -17.77 -6.17
N ASN A 720 -7.08 -18.26 -5.05
CA ASN A 720 -7.09 -19.68 -4.74
C ASN A 720 -8.50 -20.07 -4.26
N ARG A 721 -9.36 -20.46 -5.20
CA ARG A 721 -10.70 -20.97 -4.95
C ARG A 721 -10.85 -22.37 -5.54
N PRO A 722 -11.59 -23.29 -4.88
CA PRO A 722 -11.85 -24.61 -5.41
C PRO A 722 -12.69 -24.53 -6.68
N ILE A 723 -12.29 -25.25 -7.73
CA ILE A 723 -13.08 -25.41 -8.94
C ILE A 723 -13.41 -26.89 -9.17
N THR A 724 -14.68 -27.21 -9.35
CA THR A 724 -15.13 -28.58 -9.66
C THR A 724 -15.89 -28.63 -10.97
N THR A 725 -15.39 -29.42 -11.92
CA THR A 725 -16.00 -29.63 -13.24
C THR A 725 -16.78 -30.94 -13.27
N ILE A 726 -18.09 -30.85 -13.52
CA ILE A 726 -18.98 -31.99 -13.69
C ILE A 726 -19.15 -32.27 -15.18
N ILE A 727 -18.83 -33.49 -15.61
CA ILE A 727 -19.04 -33.98 -16.97
C ILE A 727 -20.31 -34.82 -17.01
N GLY A 728 -21.32 -34.28 -17.68
CA GLY A 728 -22.67 -34.81 -17.77
C GLY A 728 -22.82 -36.01 -18.69
N LYS A 729 -24.06 -36.46 -18.82
CA LYS A 729 -24.44 -37.59 -19.68
C LYS A 729 -24.31 -37.23 -21.17
N PRO A 730 -23.74 -38.11 -22.02
CA PRO A 730 -23.74 -37.89 -23.47
C PRO A 730 -25.18 -37.89 -24.02
N LEU A 731 -25.56 -36.78 -24.65
CA LEU A 731 -26.79 -36.63 -25.41
C LEU A 731 -26.57 -37.23 -26.81
N PRO A 732 -27.27 -38.32 -27.18
CA PRO A 732 -27.14 -38.91 -28.50
C PRO A 732 -27.69 -37.98 -29.57
N ILE A 733 -26.93 -37.82 -30.65
CA ILE A 733 -27.26 -36.94 -31.78
C ILE A 733 -27.23 -37.75 -33.07
N PRO A 734 -28.27 -37.69 -33.92
CA PRO A 734 -28.26 -38.38 -35.20
C PRO A 734 -27.32 -37.70 -36.20
N LYS A 735 -26.80 -38.49 -37.15
CA LYS A 735 -26.01 -37.94 -38.26
C LYS A 735 -26.94 -37.36 -39.33
N ILE A 736 -26.81 -36.06 -39.61
CA ILE A 736 -27.55 -35.32 -40.63
C ILE A 736 -26.55 -34.37 -41.33
N GLU A 737 -26.21 -34.64 -42.60
CA GLU A 737 -25.18 -33.87 -43.31
C GLU A 737 -25.52 -32.38 -43.46
N ASN A 738 -26.78 -32.07 -43.75
CA ASN A 738 -27.29 -30.71 -43.93
C ASN A 738 -28.49 -30.46 -43.00
N PRO A 739 -28.27 -30.23 -41.69
CA PRO A 739 -29.36 -30.06 -40.74
C PRO A 739 -30.08 -28.72 -40.96
N SER A 740 -31.41 -28.74 -40.98
CA SER A 740 -32.23 -27.52 -41.01
C SER A 740 -32.04 -26.71 -39.72
N GLN A 741 -32.30 -25.40 -39.78
CA GLN A 741 -32.18 -24.54 -38.60
C GLN A 741 -33.12 -25.00 -37.46
N GLU A 742 -34.33 -25.41 -37.79
CA GLU A 742 -35.30 -25.98 -36.84
C GLU A 742 -34.77 -27.24 -36.14
N THR A 743 -34.08 -28.12 -36.87
CA THR A 743 -33.44 -29.30 -36.29
C THR A 743 -32.32 -28.91 -35.33
N VAL A 744 -31.49 -27.93 -35.71
CA VAL A 744 -30.42 -27.40 -34.85
C VAL A 744 -31.03 -26.78 -33.58
N ASP A 745 -32.10 -26.01 -33.70
CA ASP A 745 -32.80 -25.38 -32.57
C ASP A 745 -33.37 -26.43 -31.61
N LYS A 746 -33.98 -27.49 -32.13
CA LYS A 746 -34.50 -28.62 -31.34
C LYS A 746 -33.40 -29.26 -30.49
N TYR A 747 -32.28 -29.67 -31.10
CA TYR A 747 -31.19 -30.32 -30.36
C TYR A 747 -30.44 -29.35 -29.45
N HIS A 748 -30.39 -28.05 -29.79
CA HIS A 748 -29.87 -27.02 -28.92
C HIS A 748 -30.75 -26.85 -27.66
N ALA A 749 -32.08 -26.84 -27.81
CA ALA A 749 -33.00 -26.79 -26.67
C ALA A 749 -32.87 -28.03 -25.76
N LEU A 750 -32.69 -29.22 -26.34
CA LEU A 750 -32.39 -30.45 -25.58
C LEU A 750 -31.07 -30.33 -24.82
N TYR A 751 -30.03 -29.78 -25.46
CA TYR A 751 -28.76 -29.52 -24.81
C TYR A 751 -28.88 -28.53 -23.63
N LEU A 752 -29.59 -27.41 -23.82
CA LEU A 752 -29.85 -26.41 -22.76
C LEU A 752 -30.57 -27.04 -21.56
N THR A 753 -31.57 -27.89 -21.83
CA THR A 753 -32.31 -28.61 -20.80
C THR A 753 -31.41 -29.58 -20.03
N ALA A 754 -30.55 -30.32 -20.74
CA ALA A 754 -29.60 -31.23 -20.13
C ALA A 754 -28.54 -30.49 -19.28
N LEU A 755 -28.05 -29.34 -19.74
CA LEU A 755 -27.09 -28.50 -19.01
C LEU A 755 -27.71 -27.91 -17.74
N ARG A 756 -28.93 -27.39 -17.83
CA ARG A 756 -29.64 -26.85 -16.66
C ARG A 756 -29.93 -27.94 -15.63
N LYS A 757 -30.38 -29.11 -16.06
CA LYS A 757 -30.53 -30.28 -15.18
C LYS A 757 -29.22 -30.64 -14.48
N LEU A 758 -28.11 -30.70 -15.23
CA LEU A 758 -26.79 -31.00 -14.66
C LEU A 758 -26.38 -29.97 -13.59
N PHE A 759 -26.65 -28.69 -13.84
CA PHE A 759 -26.41 -27.61 -12.90
C PHE A 759 -27.27 -27.75 -11.64
N ASP A 760 -28.59 -27.89 -11.80
CA ASP A 760 -29.54 -27.97 -10.69
C ASP A 760 -29.26 -29.16 -9.76
N GLU A 761 -28.85 -30.31 -10.32
CA GLU A 761 -28.50 -31.50 -9.53
C GLU A 761 -27.28 -31.31 -8.61
N HIS A 762 -26.37 -30.38 -8.95
CA HIS A 762 -25.08 -30.24 -8.26
C HIS A 762 -24.88 -28.87 -7.59
N LYS A 763 -25.72 -27.86 -7.88
CA LYS A 763 -25.50 -26.47 -7.46
C LYS A 763 -25.37 -26.30 -5.93
N VAL A 764 -26.23 -26.97 -5.16
CA VAL A 764 -26.24 -26.88 -3.68
C VAL A 764 -24.96 -27.47 -3.09
N GLN A 765 -24.46 -28.58 -3.65
CA GLN A 765 -23.23 -29.23 -3.19
C GLN A 765 -22.00 -28.31 -3.31
N TYR A 766 -22.01 -27.38 -4.27
CA TYR A 766 -20.89 -26.50 -4.57
C TYR A 766 -21.14 -25.03 -4.22
N GLY A 767 -22.04 -24.78 -3.26
CA GLY A 767 -22.19 -23.47 -2.61
C GLY A 767 -23.08 -22.46 -3.35
N ILE A 768 -23.87 -22.92 -4.34
CA ILE A 768 -24.88 -22.09 -5.01
C ILE A 768 -26.23 -22.29 -4.34
N SER A 769 -26.98 -21.21 -4.14
CA SER A 769 -28.32 -21.24 -3.53
C SER A 769 -29.28 -22.16 -4.31
N GLU A 770 -30.17 -22.85 -3.60
CA GLU A 770 -31.24 -23.64 -4.21
C GLU A 770 -32.14 -22.77 -5.13
N SER A 771 -32.36 -21.51 -4.74
CA SER A 771 -33.17 -20.54 -5.48
C SER A 771 -32.49 -19.94 -6.71
N GLN A 772 -31.18 -20.17 -6.89
CA GLN A 772 -30.43 -19.58 -8.00
C GLN A 772 -30.59 -20.43 -9.26
N GLU A 773 -30.97 -19.78 -10.36
CA GLU A 773 -31.18 -20.44 -11.66
C GLU A 773 -30.01 -20.19 -12.62
N LEU A 774 -29.83 -21.12 -13.56
CA LEU A 774 -28.89 -20.96 -14.67
C LEU A 774 -29.57 -20.18 -15.80
N GLU A 775 -29.11 -18.96 -16.04
CA GLU A 775 -29.65 -18.06 -17.06
C GLU A 775 -28.90 -18.19 -18.40
N PHE A 776 -29.66 -18.22 -19.50
CA PHE A 776 -29.10 -18.27 -20.86
C PHE A 776 -29.41 -16.98 -21.63
N VAL A 777 -28.36 -16.26 -22.03
CA VAL A 777 -28.45 -15.00 -22.81
C VAL A 777 -27.98 -15.13 -24.24
#